data_AF-A0A2V5NAC1-F1
#
_entry.id   AF-A0A2V5NAC1-F1
#
_cell.length_a   1.000
_cell.length_b   1.000
_cell.length_c   1.000
_cell.angle_alpha   90.00
_cell.angle_beta   90.00
_cell.angle_gamma   90.00
#
_symmetry.space_group_name_H-M   'P 1'
#
loop_
_entity.id
_entity.type
_entity.pdbx_description
1 polymer ?
#
loop_
_entity_poly.entity_id
_entity_poly.type
_entity_poly.pdbx_seq_one_letter_code
_entity_poly.pdbx_strand_id
1 'polypeptide(L)'
;MKPGPVRFRARFFAVAGLVLWPLLAKAQLTAVDVQTIVNQAVTRAVQISPNSVIAVTDREGDVLAVWSVNGTPPSALDIYSCVSKAGTASYLSSNQNAFTSRTAGFIIQQHFPPGVRNTSPGPLVGVGLSNLFTSDINKFRAPGSVITFSATPGLTIVPIFGTSLDGSPGGVPLYKNGILVGGIGVTGDGVPGPLVFRSQNPFTFIAGYDRDEEVALAGQTGFRPARSIQADNVYINGIALAYVLSPTSNVAGTTQGAAAPGFPVMAAPPPFPYPIATFGGVQGEIRQPIVSDPISTPINGQLRLTAAEVASIIDFAAARARTTRAGIRLPIGVPMQVFITVSNFPNNPAVNPTCLGAFRTGEATLFSWDVAVQKGRTAVGFSNNSLAISTRTVGFLAQTKYPPGLDVQDPGPYYGLQEQFSGFNRAALPNYVLDASGLDARFPNGITIFPGGFPLYRNGQLIGAIGISGDGVDQDDIVGASGTHDFLAPFSIRADQFAYLGARLPYAKFPRDPDGTDGSVEYPPFTVVAEKLANISTRVSAGTGDNRLIGGFIISGTASKKVIVRAMGPSLGDFGVTSALADPTLELHDATGVVIATNDNWADTQRSDIVASGIPPPNELESAIVRTLAPGAYTAIVDGKDGGVGTALVEVYDLSPSSSSTLGNISTRGAVGPQSDVMIGGFIISGATGTTRVLVRTVAPSLISAGVTDAMPDPMLELRDVNGTLIAANDNWREGPELEIQESKLAPTNDLESAIITTLPSGPYTAVIHEKNGQSGIGLFEVYNLQNP
;
A
#
# COMPACT_ATOMS: atom_id res chain seq x y z
N MET A 1 52.34 -50.49 -18.51
CA MET A 1 51.80 -49.11 -18.58
C MET A 1 50.29 -49.22 -18.49
N LYS A 2 49.67 -48.74 -17.40
CA LYS A 2 48.22 -48.81 -17.15
C LYS A 2 47.60 -47.41 -17.36
N PRO A 3 46.37 -47.31 -17.91
CA PRO A 3 45.71 -46.04 -18.17
C PRO A 3 45.15 -45.42 -16.88
N GLY A 4 45.27 -44.10 -16.75
CA GLY A 4 44.86 -43.33 -15.57
C GLY A 4 43.33 -43.17 -15.45
N PRO A 5 42.80 -42.94 -14.23
CA PRO A 5 41.37 -42.90 -13.98
C PRO A 5 40.74 -41.54 -14.34
N VAL A 6 39.58 -41.64 -15.01
CA VAL A 6 38.64 -40.57 -15.35
C VAL A 6 38.07 -39.95 -14.07
N ARG A 7 38.14 -38.62 -13.91
CA ARG A 7 37.52 -37.89 -12.79
C ARG A 7 36.11 -37.42 -13.18
N PHE A 8 35.08 -38.10 -12.65
CA PHE A 8 33.72 -37.58 -12.60
C PHE A 8 33.66 -36.39 -11.61
N ARG A 9 33.26 -35.20 -12.07
CA ARG A 9 32.87 -34.09 -11.19
C ARG A 9 31.34 -34.11 -11.04
N ALA A 10 30.86 -34.76 -9.98
CA ALA A 10 29.49 -34.56 -9.51
C ALA A 10 29.35 -33.12 -9.00
N ARG A 11 28.44 -32.34 -9.59
CA ARG A 11 28.00 -31.06 -9.01
C ARG A 11 27.10 -31.39 -7.82
N PHE A 12 27.61 -31.18 -6.61
CA PHE A 12 26.79 -31.15 -5.39
C PHE A 12 25.76 -30.02 -5.53
N PHE A 13 24.47 -30.35 -5.45
CA PHE A 13 23.45 -29.37 -5.11
C PHE A 13 23.76 -28.84 -3.71
N ALA A 14 24.10 -27.56 -3.60
CA ALA A 14 24.11 -26.88 -2.32
C ALA A 14 22.65 -26.75 -1.87
N VAL A 15 22.21 -27.66 -0.99
CA VAL A 15 21.05 -27.44 -0.15
C VAL A 15 21.37 -26.19 0.67
N ALA A 16 20.61 -25.12 0.45
CA ALA A 16 20.70 -23.90 1.23
C ALA A 16 20.63 -24.28 2.72
N GLY A 17 21.73 -24.03 3.44
CA GLY A 17 21.77 -24.21 4.87
C GLY A 17 20.70 -23.35 5.51
N LEU A 18 19.77 -23.99 6.23
CA LEU A 18 18.97 -23.36 7.26
C LEU A 18 19.96 -22.73 8.26
N VAL A 19 20.23 -21.44 8.10
CA VAL A 19 20.80 -20.65 9.18
C VAL A 19 19.68 -20.51 10.20
N LEU A 20 19.65 -21.42 11.17
CA LEU A 20 18.93 -21.25 12.42
C LEU A 20 19.56 -20.04 13.12
N TRP A 21 19.05 -18.85 12.83
CA TRP A 21 19.19 -17.74 13.75
C TRP A 21 18.55 -18.21 15.06
N PRO A 22 19.24 -18.18 16.21
CA PRO A 22 18.55 -18.44 17.46
C PRO A 22 17.43 -17.40 17.54
N LEU A 23 16.18 -17.88 17.64
CA LEU A 23 15.08 -17.04 18.08
C LEU A 23 15.55 -16.44 19.41
N LEU A 24 15.98 -15.18 19.39
CA LEU A 24 16.02 -14.37 20.59
C LEU A 24 14.60 -14.41 21.11
N ALA A 25 14.38 -15.18 22.17
CA ALA A 25 13.09 -15.23 22.84
C ALA A 25 12.69 -13.77 23.13
N LYS A 26 11.56 -13.32 22.56
CA LYS A 26 11.04 -11.98 22.83
C LYS A 26 10.98 -11.84 24.36
N ALA A 27 11.51 -10.74 24.91
CA ALA A 27 11.47 -10.52 26.34
C ALA A 27 10.01 -10.56 26.82
N GLN A 28 9.73 -11.30 27.89
CA GLN A 28 8.38 -11.47 28.45
C GLN A 28 8.41 -11.29 29.96
N LEU A 29 7.24 -10.96 30.51
CA LEU A 29 7.02 -10.89 31.95
C LEU A 29 6.86 -12.30 32.52
N THR A 30 7.69 -12.66 33.49
CA THR A 30 7.51 -13.87 34.31
C THR A 30 6.50 -13.60 35.43
N ALA A 31 5.96 -14.65 36.06
CA ALA A 31 5.09 -14.49 37.23
C ALA A 31 5.78 -13.73 38.38
N VAL A 32 7.11 -13.87 38.52
CA VAL A 32 7.92 -13.13 39.51
C VAL A 32 8.01 -11.65 39.16
N ASP A 33 8.19 -11.31 37.87
CA ASP A 33 8.17 -9.92 37.41
C ASP A 33 6.80 -9.28 37.71
N VAL A 34 5.70 -9.98 37.37
CA VAL A 34 4.33 -9.50 37.59
C VAL A 34 4.04 -9.31 39.08
N GLN A 35 4.43 -10.26 39.94
CA GLN A 35 4.28 -10.12 41.39
C GLN A 35 5.07 -8.92 41.93
N THR A 36 6.28 -8.68 41.40
CA THR A 36 7.12 -7.54 41.79
C THR A 36 6.45 -6.22 41.44
N ILE A 37 5.94 -6.09 40.21
CA ILE A 37 5.20 -4.92 39.73
C ILE A 37 3.98 -4.64 40.61
N VAL A 38 3.17 -5.67 40.89
CA VAL A 38 1.99 -5.56 41.77
C VAL A 38 2.41 -5.13 43.18
N ASN A 39 3.42 -5.76 43.78
CA ASN A 39 3.86 -5.44 45.14
C ASN A 39 4.34 -4.00 45.28
N GLN A 40 5.09 -3.50 44.30
CA GLN A 40 5.57 -2.12 44.29
C GLN A 40 4.40 -1.11 44.16
N ALA A 41 3.45 -1.38 43.26
CA ALA A 41 2.25 -0.56 43.11
C ALA A 41 1.40 -0.56 44.39
N VAL A 42 1.11 -1.75 44.94
CA VAL A 42 0.35 -1.92 46.20
C VAL A 42 1.01 -1.15 47.34
N THR A 43 2.34 -1.25 47.49
CA THR A 43 3.08 -0.55 48.55
C THR A 43 2.84 0.96 48.52
N ARG A 44 2.76 1.55 47.32
CA ARG A 44 2.41 2.97 47.17
C ARG A 44 0.91 3.21 47.39
N ALA A 45 0.06 2.36 46.82
CA ALA A 45 -1.39 2.48 46.90
C ALA A 45 -1.90 2.53 48.35
N VAL A 46 -1.38 1.69 49.25
CA VAL A 46 -1.78 1.69 50.67
C VAL A 46 -1.63 3.08 51.33
N GLN A 47 -0.69 3.89 50.87
CA GLN A 47 -0.39 5.19 51.45
C GLN A 47 -1.25 6.32 50.88
N ILE A 48 -1.62 6.24 49.60
CA ILE A 48 -2.23 7.37 48.88
C ILE A 48 -3.53 7.05 48.15
N SER A 49 -3.78 5.78 47.84
CA SER A 49 -4.97 5.30 47.14
C SER A 49 -5.35 3.88 47.59
N PRO A 50 -5.86 3.71 48.83
CA PRO A 50 -6.16 2.39 49.39
C PRO A 50 -7.28 1.63 48.64
N ASN A 51 -8.09 2.30 47.81
CA ASN A 51 -9.12 1.66 46.99
C ASN A 51 -8.63 1.29 45.58
N SER A 52 -7.33 1.42 45.30
CA SER A 52 -6.76 1.07 44.00
C SER A 52 -7.04 -0.38 43.59
N VAL A 53 -7.38 -0.56 42.33
CA VAL A 53 -7.38 -1.82 41.60
C VAL A 53 -6.32 -1.73 40.50
N ILE A 54 -5.40 -2.68 40.49
CA ILE A 54 -4.18 -2.66 39.68
C ILE A 54 -4.25 -3.81 38.68
N ALA A 55 -4.08 -3.53 37.39
CA ALA A 55 -3.94 -4.53 36.33
C ALA A 55 -2.54 -4.50 35.73
N VAL A 56 -2.03 -5.67 35.35
CA VAL A 56 -0.83 -5.83 34.53
C VAL A 56 -1.21 -6.57 33.27
N THR A 57 -0.86 -6.03 32.10
CA THR A 57 -1.00 -6.69 30.80
C THR A 57 0.36 -6.98 30.20
N ASP A 58 0.46 -8.02 29.40
CA ASP A 58 1.63 -8.28 28.57
C ASP A 58 1.64 -7.40 27.30
N ARG A 59 2.63 -7.63 26.42
CA ARG A 59 2.76 -6.90 25.16
C ARG A 59 1.58 -7.09 24.22
N GLU A 60 0.97 -8.28 24.17
CA GLU A 60 -0.10 -8.70 23.26
C GLU A 60 -1.52 -8.50 23.85
N GLY A 61 -1.61 -7.94 25.06
CA GLY A 61 -2.86 -7.56 25.72
C GLY A 61 -3.46 -8.65 26.59
N ASP A 62 -2.70 -9.69 26.92
CA ASP A 62 -3.08 -10.71 27.89
C ASP A 62 -2.98 -10.15 29.31
N VAL A 63 -4.08 -10.23 30.07
CA VAL A 63 -4.12 -9.77 31.46
C VAL A 63 -3.41 -10.78 32.36
N LEU A 64 -2.32 -10.36 33.00
CA LEU A 64 -1.42 -11.21 33.80
C LEU A 64 -1.68 -11.13 35.30
N ALA A 65 -2.39 -10.10 35.76
CA ALA A 65 -2.86 -9.95 37.13
C ALA A 65 -3.91 -8.85 37.18
N VAL A 66 -4.89 -9.02 38.07
CA VAL A 66 -5.70 -7.91 38.60
C VAL A 66 -5.69 -8.01 40.12
N TRP A 67 -5.37 -6.93 40.81
CA TRP A 67 -5.18 -6.90 42.27
C TRP A 67 -6.03 -5.82 42.90
N SER A 68 -6.80 -6.16 43.93
CA SER A 68 -7.56 -5.22 44.75
C SER A 68 -6.80 -4.90 46.03
N VAL A 69 -6.40 -3.64 46.20
CA VAL A 69 -5.57 -3.19 47.33
C VAL A 69 -6.32 -3.26 48.65
N ASN A 70 -7.63 -3.00 48.66
CA ASN A 70 -8.45 -3.10 49.86
C ASN A 70 -8.87 -4.56 50.20
N GLY A 71 -8.52 -5.53 49.35
CA GLY A 71 -8.82 -6.95 49.53
C GLY A 71 -10.27 -7.36 49.24
N THR A 72 -11.16 -6.40 48.94
CA THR A 72 -12.53 -6.70 48.48
C THR A 72 -12.53 -7.02 46.99
N PRO A 73 -13.37 -7.96 46.51
CA PRO A 73 -13.48 -8.22 45.08
C PRO A 73 -13.84 -6.93 44.32
N PRO A 74 -13.04 -6.54 43.31
CA PRO A 74 -13.28 -5.29 42.58
C PRO A 74 -14.53 -5.39 41.71
N SER A 75 -15.18 -4.26 41.43
CA SER A 75 -16.32 -4.24 40.54
C SER A 75 -15.90 -4.51 39.08
N ALA A 76 -16.84 -4.89 38.22
CA ALA A 76 -16.56 -5.05 36.80
C ALA A 76 -16.07 -3.74 36.15
N LEU A 77 -16.54 -2.59 36.63
CA LEU A 77 -16.12 -1.27 36.15
C LEU A 77 -14.67 -0.97 36.54
N ASP A 78 -14.25 -1.37 37.73
CA ASP A 78 -12.86 -1.20 38.17
C ASP A 78 -11.91 -2.05 37.31
N ILE A 79 -12.28 -3.32 37.07
CA ILE A 79 -11.50 -4.22 36.20
C ILE A 79 -11.41 -3.65 34.79
N TYR A 80 -12.53 -3.18 34.23
CA TYR A 80 -12.55 -2.52 32.92
C TYR A 80 -11.57 -1.34 32.86
N SER A 81 -11.64 -0.43 33.83
CA SER A 81 -10.85 0.81 33.85
C SER A 81 -9.34 0.50 33.99
N CYS A 82 -8.94 -0.32 34.95
CA CYS A 82 -7.51 -0.60 35.15
C CYS A 82 -6.91 -1.41 33.97
N VAL A 83 -7.65 -2.37 33.41
CA VAL A 83 -7.20 -3.12 32.22
C VAL A 83 -7.10 -2.20 31.01
N SER A 84 -8.07 -1.31 30.79
CA SER A 84 -8.04 -0.37 29.66
C SER A 84 -6.85 0.59 29.75
N LYS A 85 -6.53 1.09 30.95
CA LYS A 85 -5.33 1.91 31.20
C LYS A 85 -4.03 1.13 30.95
N ALA A 86 -3.92 -0.10 31.49
CA ALA A 86 -2.75 -0.98 31.29
C ALA A 86 -2.54 -1.30 29.81
N GLY A 87 -3.62 -1.73 29.17
CA GLY A 87 -3.70 -2.10 27.77
C GLY A 87 -3.33 -0.94 26.86
N THR A 88 -3.85 0.27 27.11
CA THR A 88 -3.49 1.47 26.34
C THR A 88 -2.00 1.72 26.37
N ALA A 89 -1.37 1.69 27.55
CA ALA A 89 0.07 1.91 27.65
C ALA A 89 0.88 0.83 26.91
N SER A 90 0.46 -0.43 26.99
CA SER A 90 1.09 -1.55 26.28
C SER A 90 0.91 -1.49 24.76
N TYR A 91 -0.23 -0.98 24.27
CA TYR A 91 -0.59 -1.00 22.85
C TYR A 91 -0.08 0.22 22.09
N LEU A 92 -0.07 1.41 22.71
CA LEU A 92 0.40 2.66 22.10
C LEU A 92 1.93 2.82 22.16
N SER A 93 2.62 1.99 22.93
CA SER A 93 4.07 2.02 23.03
C SER A 93 4.76 1.09 22.02
N SER A 94 6.04 1.36 21.75
CA SER A 94 6.96 0.53 20.98
C SER A 94 8.36 0.58 21.60
N ASN A 95 9.34 -0.10 21.02
CA ASN A 95 10.73 0.04 21.48
C ASN A 95 11.33 1.43 21.19
N GLN A 96 10.62 2.28 20.44
CA GLN A 96 11.07 3.60 19.99
C GLN A 96 10.13 4.74 20.42
N ASN A 97 9.06 4.45 21.17
CA ASN A 97 8.23 5.46 21.83
C ASN A 97 7.51 4.83 23.05
N ALA A 98 7.44 5.55 24.16
CA ALA A 98 6.78 5.12 25.38
C ALA A 98 5.65 6.08 25.72
N PHE A 99 4.42 5.65 25.46
CA PHE A 99 3.21 6.44 25.67
C PHE A 99 2.42 5.90 26.86
N THR A 100 1.79 6.80 27.60
CA THR A 100 0.92 6.49 28.74
C THR A 100 -0.54 6.66 28.33
N SER A 101 -1.46 6.21 29.18
CA SER A 101 -2.88 6.54 28.98
C SER A 101 -3.12 8.06 28.99
N ARG A 102 -2.36 8.83 29.78
CA ARG A 102 -2.39 10.30 29.72
C ARG A 102 -1.91 10.84 28.37
N THR A 103 -0.87 10.28 27.78
CA THR A 103 -0.44 10.65 26.42
C THR A 103 -1.59 10.44 25.44
N ALA A 104 -2.31 9.32 25.54
CA ALA A 104 -3.50 9.08 24.74
C ALA A 104 -4.56 10.16 24.99
N GLY A 105 -4.89 10.48 26.25
CA GLY A 105 -5.81 11.57 26.58
C GLY A 105 -5.41 12.92 25.98
N PHE A 106 -4.12 13.22 25.90
CA PHE A 106 -3.63 14.49 25.36
C PHE A 106 -3.85 14.63 23.84
N ILE A 107 -3.66 13.56 23.07
CA ILE A 107 -3.65 13.60 21.59
C ILE A 107 -5.01 13.33 20.93
N ILE A 108 -6.04 13.04 21.73
CA ILE A 108 -7.36 12.72 21.20
C ILE A 108 -8.33 13.91 21.27
N GLN A 109 -7.90 15.07 21.73
CA GLN A 109 -8.79 16.21 21.97
C GLN A 109 -9.34 16.86 20.69
N GLN A 110 -10.54 17.43 20.73
CA GLN A 110 -11.13 18.20 19.61
C GLN A 110 -10.32 19.43 19.22
N HIS A 111 -9.48 19.90 20.14
CA HIS A 111 -8.53 20.97 19.93
C HIS A 111 -7.16 20.51 20.42
N PHE A 112 -6.15 20.63 19.56
CA PHE A 112 -4.78 20.28 19.88
C PHE A 112 -3.83 21.47 19.69
N PRO A 113 -3.12 21.91 20.75
CA PRO A 113 -3.08 21.31 22.08
C PRO A 113 -4.37 21.53 22.90
N PRO A 114 -4.63 20.67 23.92
CA PRO A 114 -5.80 20.80 24.79
C PRO A 114 -5.88 22.20 25.43
N GLY A 115 -7.09 22.78 25.44
CA GLY A 115 -7.35 24.09 26.04
C GLY A 115 -7.13 25.30 25.11
N VAL A 116 -6.64 25.09 23.89
CA VAL A 116 -6.44 26.17 22.89
C VAL A 116 -7.54 26.12 21.82
N ARG A 117 -8.45 27.09 21.83
CA ARG A 117 -9.55 27.22 20.86
C ARG A 117 -9.06 27.50 19.44
N ASN A 118 -9.91 27.23 18.44
CA ASN A 118 -9.60 27.44 17.02
C ASN A 118 -8.30 26.75 16.57
N THR A 119 -8.09 25.53 17.05
CA THR A 119 -7.00 24.65 16.61
C THR A 119 -7.58 23.36 16.06
N SER A 120 -6.85 22.75 15.13
CA SER A 120 -7.24 21.48 14.55
C SER A 120 -7.41 20.38 15.62
N PRO A 121 -8.24 19.37 15.35
CA PRO A 121 -8.34 18.20 16.22
C PRO A 121 -7.00 17.49 16.39
N GLY A 122 -6.85 16.84 17.54
CA GLY A 122 -5.71 15.96 17.82
C GLY A 122 -5.65 14.79 16.82
N PRO A 123 -4.45 14.23 16.60
CA PRO A 123 -4.24 13.24 15.55
C PRO A 123 -5.08 11.97 15.73
N LEU A 124 -5.48 11.62 16.96
CA LEU A 124 -6.18 10.37 17.26
C LEU A 124 -7.57 10.59 17.87
N VAL A 125 -8.23 11.72 17.61
CA VAL A 125 -9.60 11.97 18.10
C VAL A 125 -10.48 10.76 17.80
N GLY A 126 -11.10 10.20 18.84
CA GLY A 126 -11.96 9.02 18.72
C GLY A 126 -11.28 7.65 18.87
N VAL A 127 -9.95 7.55 19.01
CA VAL A 127 -9.24 6.25 19.13
C VAL A 127 -9.66 5.43 20.36
N GLY A 128 -10.25 6.07 21.38
CA GLY A 128 -10.85 5.36 22.52
C GLY A 128 -12.02 4.45 22.13
N LEU A 129 -12.54 4.55 20.90
CA LEU A 129 -13.55 3.65 20.33
C LEU A 129 -12.92 2.53 19.47
N SER A 130 -11.66 2.20 19.76
CA SER A 130 -10.93 1.09 19.15
C SER A 130 -10.48 0.08 20.19
N ASN A 131 -10.10 -1.11 19.71
CA ASN A 131 -9.85 -2.30 20.54
C ASN A 131 -11.01 -2.62 21.48
N LEU A 132 -12.23 -2.40 21.00
CA LEU A 132 -13.46 -2.66 21.75
C LEU A 132 -13.50 -4.14 22.17
N PHE A 133 -14.01 -4.42 23.36
CA PHE A 133 -14.24 -5.79 23.83
C PHE A 133 -15.13 -6.64 22.90
N THR A 134 -15.90 -5.99 22.02
CA THR A 134 -16.70 -6.62 20.96
C THR A 134 -15.92 -6.88 19.66
N SER A 135 -14.75 -6.27 19.46
CA SER A 135 -13.98 -6.38 18.20
C SER A 135 -13.72 -7.83 17.81
N ASP A 136 -13.89 -8.12 16.52
CA ASP A 136 -13.56 -9.38 15.88
C ASP A 136 -12.07 -9.48 15.48
N ILE A 137 -11.28 -8.43 15.70
CA ILE A 137 -9.86 -8.36 15.31
C ILE A 137 -8.94 -8.46 16.52
N ASN A 138 -8.90 -7.43 17.37
CA ASN A 138 -7.99 -7.41 18.52
C ASN A 138 -8.57 -6.65 19.70
N LYS A 139 -8.41 -7.23 20.90
CA LYS A 139 -8.94 -6.74 22.17
C LYS A 139 -8.12 -7.31 23.34
N PHE A 140 -8.30 -6.74 24.53
CA PHE A 140 -7.64 -7.26 25.73
C PHE A 140 -8.24 -8.59 26.17
N ARG A 141 -7.39 -9.47 26.68
CA ARG A 141 -7.68 -10.89 26.78
C ARG A 141 -7.71 -11.34 28.23
N ALA A 142 -8.76 -12.04 28.61
CA ALA A 142 -8.84 -12.70 29.90
C ALA A 142 -7.85 -13.88 29.98
N PRO A 143 -7.38 -14.23 31.19
CA PRO A 143 -6.59 -15.44 31.42
C PRO A 143 -7.22 -16.67 30.75
N GLY A 144 -6.40 -17.44 30.02
CA GLY A 144 -6.83 -18.63 29.29
C GLY A 144 -7.35 -18.39 27.87
N SER A 145 -7.31 -17.15 27.38
CA SER A 145 -7.61 -16.85 25.97
C SER A 145 -6.66 -17.57 25.01
N VAL A 146 -7.18 -17.93 23.83
CA VAL A 146 -6.41 -18.61 22.78
C VAL A 146 -6.45 -17.81 21.49
N ILE A 147 -5.27 -17.46 20.99
CA ILE A 147 -5.13 -16.85 19.67
C ILE A 147 -5.29 -17.91 18.59
N THR A 148 -6.13 -17.62 17.60
CA THR A 148 -6.24 -18.41 16.37
C THR A 148 -5.78 -17.60 15.18
N PHE A 149 -5.05 -18.23 14.25
CA PHE A 149 -4.67 -17.59 13.01
C PHE A 149 -5.84 -17.67 12.02
N SER A 150 -6.61 -16.58 11.92
CA SER A 150 -7.82 -16.50 11.10
C SER A 150 -8.08 -15.07 10.61
N ALA A 151 -9.10 -14.88 9.79
CA ALA A 151 -9.55 -13.55 9.37
C ALA A 151 -10.23 -12.75 10.49
N THR A 152 -10.65 -13.40 11.58
CA THR A 152 -11.36 -12.79 12.72
C THR A 152 -10.80 -13.29 14.06
N PRO A 153 -9.49 -13.07 14.33
CA PRO A 153 -8.82 -13.67 15.48
C PRO A 153 -9.40 -13.23 16.82
N GLY A 154 -10.08 -12.07 16.88
CA GLY A 154 -10.78 -11.60 18.07
C GLY A 154 -11.97 -12.46 18.47
N LEU A 155 -12.56 -13.27 17.59
CA LEU A 155 -13.73 -14.09 17.94
C LEU A 155 -13.40 -15.26 18.88
N THR A 156 -12.15 -15.73 18.94
CA THR A 156 -11.72 -16.81 19.83
C THR A 156 -11.14 -16.31 21.16
N ILE A 157 -10.96 -15.00 21.28
CA ILE A 157 -10.47 -14.36 22.51
C ILE A 157 -11.60 -14.26 23.52
N VAL A 158 -11.33 -14.63 24.77
CA VAL A 158 -12.23 -14.34 25.89
C VAL A 158 -12.03 -12.88 26.28
N PRO A 159 -13.01 -11.98 26.02
CA PRO A 159 -12.80 -10.56 26.20
C PRO A 159 -12.92 -10.16 27.67
N ILE A 160 -12.22 -9.10 28.06
CA ILE A 160 -12.59 -8.35 29.27
C ILE A 160 -13.73 -7.41 28.89
N PHE A 161 -14.94 -7.74 29.33
CA PHE A 161 -16.14 -6.95 29.01
C PHE A 161 -15.94 -5.47 29.36
N GLY A 162 -16.40 -4.60 28.47
CA GLY A 162 -16.30 -3.15 28.62
C GLY A 162 -15.01 -2.53 28.09
N THR A 163 -13.91 -3.28 27.98
CA THR A 163 -12.58 -2.71 27.66
C THR A 163 -12.45 -2.08 26.28
N SER A 164 -11.64 -1.01 26.24
CA SER A 164 -11.25 -0.25 25.05
C SER A 164 -9.99 0.58 25.38
N LEU A 165 -9.47 1.37 24.46
CA LEU A 165 -8.38 2.31 24.79
C LEU A 165 -8.88 3.46 25.67
N ASP A 166 -8.04 3.90 26.61
CA ASP A 166 -8.38 4.85 27.67
C ASP A 166 -7.39 6.03 27.72
N GLY A 167 -7.92 7.26 27.80
CA GLY A 167 -7.13 8.49 27.89
C GLY A 167 -6.94 9.05 29.31
N SER A 168 -7.55 8.44 30.32
CA SER A 168 -7.43 8.88 31.71
C SER A 168 -6.09 8.46 32.32
N PRO A 169 -5.45 9.27 33.17
CA PRO A 169 -4.18 8.92 33.82
C PRO A 169 -4.26 7.61 34.62
N GLY A 170 -3.14 6.90 34.72
CA GLY A 170 -3.07 5.63 35.47
C GLY A 170 -2.49 4.45 34.71
N GLY A 171 -2.22 4.58 33.41
CA GLY A 171 -1.58 3.56 32.58
C GLY A 171 -0.15 3.93 32.19
N VAL A 172 0.84 3.10 32.52
CA VAL A 172 2.25 3.30 32.12
C VAL A 172 2.85 2.02 31.51
N PRO A 173 3.74 2.14 30.49
CA PRO A 173 4.27 0.97 29.79
C PRO A 173 5.41 0.31 30.57
N LEU A 174 5.59 -0.99 30.42
CA LEU A 174 6.61 -1.79 31.10
C LEU A 174 7.68 -2.27 30.12
N TYR A 175 8.95 -2.03 30.44
CA TYR A 175 10.10 -2.40 29.62
C TYR A 175 11.06 -3.31 30.37
N LYS A 176 11.63 -4.30 29.68
CA LYS A 176 12.69 -5.17 30.20
C LYS A 176 13.84 -5.16 29.21
N ASN A 177 15.02 -4.74 29.65
CA ASN A 177 16.21 -4.61 28.80
C ASN A 177 15.97 -3.76 27.53
N GLY A 178 15.22 -2.66 27.66
CA GLY A 178 14.90 -1.76 26.55
C GLY A 178 13.81 -2.27 25.60
N ILE A 179 13.24 -3.46 25.84
CA ILE A 179 12.15 -4.02 25.05
C ILE A 179 10.83 -3.82 25.80
N LEU A 180 9.80 -3.34 25.09
CA LEU A 180 8.45 -3.24 25.61
C LEU A 180 7.88 -4.64 25.87
N VAL A 181 7.49 -4.91 27.11
CA VAL A 181 6.97 -6.22 27.55
C VAL A 181 5.53 -6.20 28.06
N GLY A 182 4.94 -5.02 28.23
CA GLY A 182 3.55 -4.89 28.69
C GLY A 182 3.18 -3.50 29.20
N GLY A 183 2.19 -3.45 30.07
CA GLY A 183 1.72 -2.23 30.73
C GLY A 183 1.16 -2.51 32.12
N ILE A 184 1.21 -1.51 33.00
CA ILE A 184 0.48 -1.50 34.27
C ILE A 184 -0.57 -0.39 34.21
N GLY A 185 -1.76 -0.69 34.72
CA GLY A 185 -2.90 0.22 34.79
C GLY A 185 -3.51 0.23 36.17
N VAL A 186 -3.91 1.40 36.65
CA VAL A 186 -4.49 1.58 37.98
C VAL A 186 -5.77 2.40 37.88
N THR A 187 -6.78 1.98 38.62
CA THR A 187 -8.01 2.76 38.86
C THR A 187 -8.31 2.75 40.36
N GLY A 188 -8.97 3.77 40.89
CA GLY A 188 -9.39 3.75 42.30
C GLY A 188 -9.72 5.15 42.81
N ASP A 189 -8.82 5.71 43.62
CA ASP A 189 -9.00 7.04 44.21
C ASP A 189 -8.50 8.19 43.31
N GLY A 190 -7.95 7.88 42.14
CA GLY A 190 -7.69 8.82 41.05
C GLY A 190 -8.90 9.03 40.14
N VAL A 191 -8.70 9.65 38.97
CA VAL A 191 -9.78 9.83 38.01
C VAL A 191 -10.11 8.49 37.34
N PRO A 192 -11.34 7.97 37.50
CA PRO A 192 -11.72 6.71 36.89
C PRO A 192 -11.72 6.83 35.36
N GLY A 193 -11.47 5.70 34.70
CA GLY A 193 -11.68 5.57 33.27
C GLY A 193 -13.14 5.86 32.90
N PRO A 194 -13.39 6.39 31.69
CA PRO A 194 -14.73 6.70 31.22
C PRO A 194 -15.54 5.41 31.05
N LEU A 195 -16.76 5.40 31.59
CA LEU A 195 -17.65 4.24 31.59
C LEU A 195 -17.99 3.75 30.17
N VAL A 196 -18.19 2.45 30.04
CA VAL A 196 -18.85 1.81 28.89
C VAL A 196 -20.25 2.45 28.76
N PHE A 197 -20.66 2.88 27.56
CA PHE A 197 -21.90 3.66 27.30
C PHE A 197 -21.79 5.17 27.55
N ARG A 198 -20.89 5.83 26.80
CA ARG A 198 -20.60 7.26 26.93
C ARG A 198 -21.29 8.13 25.88
N SER A 199 -21.67 9.33 26.29
CA SER A 199 -22.13 10.42 25.41
C SER A 199 -21.01 11.43 25.08
N GLN A 200 -19.83 11.28 25.67
CA GLN A 200 -18.68 12.18 25.51
C GLN A 200 -17.54 11.48 24.78
N ASN A 201 -17.15 12.03 23.63
CA ASN A 201 -15.97 11.66 22.84
C ASN A 201 -15.47 12.92 22.13
N PRO A 202 -14.17 13.25 22.20
CA PRO A 202 -13.11 12.60 22.99
C PRO A 202 -13.20 12.91 24.49
N PHE A 203 -12.42 12.17 25.29
CA PHE A 203 -12.32 12.36 26.74
C PHE A 203 -11.81 13.76 27.08
N THR A 204 -12.25 14.36 28.19
CA THR A 204 -11.63 15.58 28.69
C THR A 204 -10.19 15.30 29.12
N PHE A 205 -9.22 16.04 28.59
CA PHE A 205 -7.84 15.93 29.03
C PHE A 205 -7.67 16.37 30.50
N ILE A 206 -6.95 15.57 31.29
CA ILE A 206 -6.68 15.83 32.71
C ILE A 206 -5.25 16.37 32.83
N ALA A 207 -5.11 17.68 33.10
CA ALA A 207 -3.84 18.41 33.00
C ALA A 207 -2.97 18.43 34.28
N GLY A 208 -3.31 17.64 35.30
CA GLY A 208 -2.64 17.69 36.62
C GLY A 208 -2.23 16.33 37.18
N TYR A 209 -1.71 16.36 38.40
CA TYR A 209 -1.38 15.19 39.22
C TYR A 209 -2.58 14.24 39.35
N ASP A 210 -2.31 12.94 39.31
CA ASP A 210 -3.32 11.89 39.52
C ASP A 210 -2.74 10.76 40.38
N ARG A 211 -3.56 10.25 41.32
CA ARG A 211 -3.14 9.21 42.27
C ARG A 211 -2.94 7.85 41.61
N ASP A 212 -3.78 7.50 40.63
CA ASP A 212 -3.67 6.22 39.93
C ASP A 212 -2.37 6.18 39.13
N GLU A 213 -2.01 7.29 38.48
CA GLU A 213 -0.74 7.42 37.76
C GLU A 213 0.48 7.31 38.67
N GLU A 214 0.41 7.87 39.87
CA GLU A 214 1.48 7.73 40.86
C GLU A 214 1.66 6.26 41.32
N VAL A 215 0.56 5.55 41.58
CA VAL A 215 0.59 4.13 41.92
C VAL A 215 1.16 3.30 40.78
N ALA A 216 0.77 3.60 39.53
CA ALA A 216 1.28 2.92 38.34
C ALA A 216 2.80 3.10 38.18
N LEU A 217 3.31 4.32 38.43
CA LEU A 217 4.75 4.61 38.39
C LEU A 217 5.57 3.93 39.47
N ALA A 218 4.98 3.68 40.63
CA ALA A 218 5.60 2.86 41.66
C ALA A 218 5.80 1.42 41.15
N GLY A 219 4.75 0.83 40.56
CA GLY A 219 4.79 -0.51 39.94
C GLY A 219 5.75 -0.62 38.74
N GLN A 220 6.04 0.49 38.06
CA GLN A 220 7.00 0.52 36.95
C GLN A 220 8.47 0.46 37.41
N THR A 221 8.76 0.40 38.71
CA THR A 221 10.14 0.47 39.22
C THR A 221 10.95 -0.77 38.81
N GLY A 222 12.02 -0.55 38.05
CA GLY A 222 12.81 -1.62 37.42
C GLY A 222 12.32 -2.03 36.03
N PHE A 223 11.18 -1.47 35.59
CA PHE A 223 10.55 -1.71 34.29
C PHE A 223 10.30 -0.42 33.49
N ARG A 224 11.06 0.65 33.80
CA ARG A 224 10.85 1.96 33.17
C ARG A 224 11.37 1.98 31.73
N PRO A 225 10.69 2.70 30.81
CA PRO A 225 11.28 3.02 29.51
C PRO A 225 12.55 3.88 29.69
N ALA A 226 13.42 3.85 28.69
CA ALA A 226 14.47 4.85 28.58
C ALA A 226 13.86 6.26 28.48
N ARG A 227 14.46 7.24 29.16
CA ARG A 227 13.98 8.63 29.13
C ARG A 227 13.93 9.19 27.70
N SER A 228 14.87 8.77 26.85
CA SER A 228 14.99 9.20 25.46
C SER A 228 13.84 8.78 24.55
N ILE A 229 12.96 7.86 24.98
CA ILE A 229 11.79 7.42 24.20
C ILE A 229 10.47 7.84 24.84
N GLN A 230 10.48 8.60 25.94
CA GLN A 230 9.26 9.04 26.61
C GLN A 230 8.49 10.06 25.76
N ALA A 231 7.16 10.11 25.94
CA ALA A 231 6.26 10.93 25.12
C ALA A 231 6.61 12.43 25.11
N ASP A 232 7.19 12.94 26.20
CA ASP A 232 7.65 14.33 26.33
C ASP A 232 8.84 14.68 25.41
N ASN A 233 9.42 13.69 24.72
CA ASN A 233 10.42 13.86 23.67
C ASN A 233 9.82 13.70 22.25
N VAL A 234 8.53 13.42 22.14
CA VAL A 234 7.81 13.33 20.85
C VAL A 234 7.04 14.63 20.63
N TYR A 235 7.13 15.17 19.42
CA TYR A 235 6.52 16.45 19.06
C TYR A 235 5.51 16.27 17.92
N ILE A 236 4.29 16.76 18.12
CA ILE A 236 3.27 16.84 17.09
C ILE A 236 2.97 18.32 16.85
N ASN A 237 3.13 18.79 15.61
CA ASN A 237 2.99 20.20 15.26
C ASN A 237 3.84 21.14 16.15
N GLY A 238 5.02 20.69 16.57
CA GLY A 238 5.91 21.44 17.48
C GLY A 238 5.52 21.40 18.95
N ILE A 239 4.47 20.67 19.34
CA ILE A 239 4.03 20.52 20.73
C ILE A 239 4.52 19.18 21.28
N ALA A 240 5.28 19.22 22.39
CA ALA A 240 5.69 18.02 23.12
C ALA A 240 4.45 17.31 23.70
N LEU A 241 4.42 15.98 23.62
CA LEU A 241 3.30 15.22 24.15
C LEU A 241 3.34 15.14 25.68
N ALA A 242 2.17 15.04 26.31
CA ALA A 242 2.09 14.79 27.74
C ALA A 242 2.62 13.40 28.08
N TYR A 243 3.50 13.34 29.07
CA TYR A 243 3.87 12.11 29.78
C TYR A 243 3.39 12.22 31.24
N VAL A 244 3.80 11.31 32.12
CA VAL A 244 3.34 11.27 33.51
C VAL A 244 3.71 12.53 34.30
N LEU A 245 2.85 12.89 35.27
CA LEU A 245 3.05 14.01 36.19
C LEU A 245 2.91 13.50 37.63
N SER A 246 4.01 13.05 38.22
CA SER A 246 4.00 12.52 39.58
C SER A 246 5.28 12.83 40.37
N PRO A 247 5.18 13.18 41.66
CA PRO A 247 6.34 13.45 42.52
C PRO A 247 6.97 12.17 43.11
N THR A 248 6.73 10.98 42.53
CA THR A 248 7.08 9.68 43.14
C THR A 248 8.46 9.64 43.78
N SER A 249 8.50 9.21 45.04
CA SER A 249 9.70 8.76 45.74
C SER A 249 9.54 7.29 46.13
N ASN A 250 10.64 6.53 46.21
CA ASN A 250 10.59 5.15 46.71
C ASN A 250 10.17 5.18 48.18
N VAL A 251 9.06 4.52 48.52
CA VAL A 251 8.61 4.42 49.91
C VAL A 251 8.62 2.96 50.35
N ALA A 252 9.23 2.68 51.49
CA ALA A 252 9.10 1.38 52.14
C ALA A 252 7.66 1.21 52.66
N GLY A 253 7.11 -0.01 52.61
CA GLY A 253 5.76 -0.27 53.11
C GLY A 253 5.38 -1.74 53.05
N THR A 254 4.15 -2.03 53.46
CA THR A 254 3.58 -3.38 53.55
C THR A 254 2.70 -3.67 52.33
N THR A 255 2.88 -4.85 51.73
CA THR A 255 1.97 -5.38 50.71
C THR A 255 0.68 -5.88 51.36
N GLN A 256 -0.49 -5.54 50.81
CA GLN A 256 -1.80 -6.02 51.26
C GLN A 256 -2.76 -6.22 50.08
N GLY A 257 -3.97 -6.71 50.37
CA GLY A 257 -5.02 -6.93 49.38
C GLY A 257 -5.03 -8.35 48.85
N ALA A 258 -5.74 -8.56 47.75
CA ALA A 258 -5.90 -9.87 47.13
C ALA A 258 -6.04 -9.78 45.60
N ALA A 259 -5.67 -10.85 44.90
CA ALA A 259 -5.95 -10.99 43.48
C ALA A 259 -7.47 -11.02 43.23
N ALA A 260 -7.92 -10.36 42.18
CA ALA A 260 -9.32 -10.39 41.77
C ALA A 260 -9.70 -11.81 41.31
N PRO A 261 -10.93 -12.28 41.60
CA PRO A 261 -11.40 -13.58 41.12
C PRO A 261 -11.24 -13.73 39.59
N GLY A 262 -10.61 -14.81 39.15
CA GLY A 262 -10.34 -15.07 37.73
C GLY A 262 -9.08 -14.42 37.16
N PHE A 263 -8.36 -13.61 37.94
CA PHE A 263 -7.17 -12.88 37.50
C PHE A 263 -5.98 -13.10 38.45
N PRO A 264 -5.48 -14.34 38.58
CA PRO A 264 -4.31 -14.63 39.40
C PRO A 264 -3.07 -13.94 38.83
N VAL A 265 -2.02 -13.84 39.65
CA VAL A 265 -0.69 -13.46 39.15
C VAL A 265 -0.12 -14.60 38.32
N MET A 266 0.19 -14.34 37.06
CA MET A 266 0.69 -15.33 36.11
C MET A 266 1.80 -14.77 35.22
N ALA A 267 2.57 -15.67 34.59
CA ALA A 267 3.52 -15.29 33.55
C ALA A 267 2.80 -14.98 32.23
N ALA A 268 3.43 -14.20 31.36
CA ALA A 268 2.95 -14.01 30.00
C ALA A 268 2.86 -15.35 29.26
N PRO A 269 1.80 -15.60 28.49
CA PRO A 269 1.69 -16.80 27.68
C PRO A 269 2.79 -16.82 26.61
N PRO A 270 3.20 -18.00 26.10
CA PRO A 270 4.15 -18.07 24.99
C PRO A 270 3.68 -17.22 23.79
N PRO A 271 4.58 -16.48 23.11
CA PRO A 271 4.19 -15.68 21.96
C PRO A 271 3.60 -16.55 20.86
N PHE A 272 2.52 -16.09 20.23
CA PHE A 272 1.95 -16.78 19.09
C PHE A 272 2.89 -16.71 17.87
N PRO A 273 3.17 -17.84 17.19
CA PRO A 273 4.14 -17.90 16.10
C PRO A 273 3.52 -17.41 14.78
N TYR A 274 3.32 -16.10 14.64
CA TYR A 274 2.83 -15.52 13.39
C TYR A 274 3.80 -15.80 12.23
N PRO A 275 3.30 -16.14 11.02
CA PRO A 275 4.15 -16.30 9.85
C PRO A 275 4.93 -15.01 9.54
N ILE A 276 6.19 -15.15 9.15
CA ILE A 276 7.03 -14.03 8.71
C ILE A 276 7.04 -14.00 7.18
N ALA A 277 6.82 -12.82 6.62
CA ALA A 277 6.87 -12.57 5.17
C ALA A 277 7.64 -11.29 4.86
N THR A 278 7.98 -11.10 3.59
CA THR A 278 8.58 -9.85 3.09
C THR A 278 7.67 -9.25 2.03
N PHE A 279 7.30 -8.00 2.23
CA PHE A 279 6.48 -7.19 1.32
C PHE A 279 7.16 -5.84 1.12
N GLY A 280 7.29 -5.36 -0.12
CA GLY A 280 7.89 -4.06 -0.44
C GLY A 280 9.33 -3.90 0.04
N GLY A 281 10.04 -5.02 0.21
CA GLY A 281 11.38 -5.09 0.80
C GLY A 281 11.42 -4.95 2.34
N VAL A 282 10.27 -5.00 3.02
CA VAL A 282 10.15 -4.96 4.49
C VAL A 282 9.77 -6.35 5.00
N GLN A 283 10.54 -6.86 5.96
CA GLN A 283 10.17 -8.08 6.69
C GLN A 283 9.17 -7.76 7.81
N GLY A 284 8.16 -8.61 7.99
CA GLY A 284 7.13 -8.41 9.00
C GLY A 284 6.28 -9.65 9.30
N GLU A 285 5.33 -9.50 10.22
CA GLU A 285 4.42 -10.56 10.67
C GLU A 285 3.12 -10.53 9.85
N ILE A 286 2.67 -11.70 9.37
CA ILE A 286 1.32 -11.89 8.85
C ILE A 286 0.41 -12.15 10.03
N ARG A 287 -0.43 -11.17 10.37
CA ARG A 287 -1.31 -11.18 11.56
C ARG A 287 -2.68 -11.77 11.25
N GLN A 288 -3.10 -11.72 9.98
CA GLN A 288 -4.29 -12.40 9.44
C GLN A 288 -3.93 -12.99 8.07
N PRO A 289 -4.48 -14.17 7.71
CA PRO A 289 -4.11 -14.87 6.48
C PRO A 289 -4.42 -14.00 5.25
N ILE A 290 -3.56 -14.07 4.25
CA ILE A 290 -3.79 -13.45 2.94
C ILE A 290 -4.65 -14.40 2.11
N VAL A 291 -5.87 -13.97 1.82
CA VAL A 291 -6.89 -14.79 1.14
C VAL A 291 -7.61 -14.01 0.05
N SER A 292 -8.19 -14.72 -0.91
CA SER A 292 -9.17 -14.12 -1.83
C SER A 292 -10.44 -13.76 -1.06
N ASP A 293 -11.24 -12.86 -1.61
CA ASP A 293 -12.58 -12.59 -1.11
C ASP A 293 -13.37 -13.91 -0.98
N PRO A 294 -13.85 -14.28 0.22
CA PRO A 294 -14.58 -15.53 0.43
C PRO A 294 -15.95 -15.53 -0.26
N ILE A 295 -16.49 -14.37 -0.63
CA ILE A 295 -17.71 -14.28 -1.43
C ILE A 295 -17.35 -14.55 -2.89
N SER A 296 -18.04 -15.47 -3.57
CA SER A 296 -17.74 -15.81 -4.96
C SER A 296 -18.52 -14.99 -5.99
N THR A 297 -19.70 -14.48 -5.62
CA THR A 297 -20.59 -13.76 -6.54
C THR A 297 -20.01 -12.40 -6.94
N PRO A 298 -19.80 -12.10 -8.24
CA PRO A 298 -19.29 -10.80 -8.70
C PRO A 298 -20.08 -9.59 -8.16
N ILE A 299 -19.42 -8.46 -8.03
CA ILE A 299 -20.03 -7.18 -7.62
C ILE A 299 -20.44 -6.44 -8.88
N ASN A 300 -21.73 -6.47 -9.23
CA ASN A 300 -22.25 -5.85 -10.47
C ASN A 300 -21.46 -6.29 -11.73
N GLY A 301 -21.13 -7.59 -11.82
CA GLY A 301 -20.34 -8.15 -12.92
C GLY A 301 -18.83 -7.99 -12.78
N GLN A 302 -18.33 -7.20 -11.82
CA GLN A 302 -16.90 -7.09 -11.54
C GLN A 302 -16.41 -8.22 -10.64
N LEU A 303 -15.25 -8.79 -10.98
CA LEU A 303 -14.57 -9.77 -10.13
C LEU A 303 -14.24 -9.16 -8.77
N ARG A 304 -14.06 -10.02 -7.76
CA ARG A 304 -13.65 -9.64 -6.41
C ARG A 304 -12.13 -9.64 -6.26
N LEU A 305 -11.62 -9.23 -5.11
CA LEU A 305 -10.18 -9.25 -4.83
C LEU A 305 -9.67 -10.69 -4.69
N THR A 306 -8.59 -11.00 -5.39
CA THR A 306 -7.86 -12.27 -5.23
C THR A 306 -6.78 -12.16 -4.16
N ALA A 307 -6.32 -13.31 -3.62
CA ALA A 307 -5.20 -13.33 -2.67
C ALA A 307 -3.92 -12.66 -3.24
N ALA A 308 -3.67 -12.81 -4.55
CA ALA A 308 -2.53 -12.19 -5.23
C ALA A 308 -2.65 -10.66 -5.27
N GLU A 309 -3.85 -10.14 -5.53
CA GLU A 309 -4.12 -8.70 -5.50
C GLU A 309 -4.03 -8.14 -4.08
N VAL A 310 -4.53 -8.87 -3.08
CA VAL A 310 -4.35 -8.50 -1.67
C VAL A 310 -2.88 -8.43 -1.30
N ALA A 311 -2.08 -9.41 -1.74
CA ALA A 311 -0.63 -9.40 -1.56
C ALA A 311 0.03 -8.20 -2.27
N SER A 312 -0.38 -7.86 -3.50
CA SER A 312 0.11 -6.70 -4.25
C SER A 312 -0.18 -5.37 -3.53
N ILE A 313 -1.42 -5.18 -3.06
CA ILE A 313 -1.83 -4.00 -2.28
C ILE A 313 -0.95 -3.84 -1.03
N ILE A 314 -0.70 -4.95 -0.32
CA ILE A 314 0.18 -4.95 0.85
C ILE A 314 1.63 -4.63 0.46
N ASP A 315 2.11 -5.14 -0.68
CA ASP A 315 3.46 -4.93 -1.19
C ASP A 315 3.76 -3.44 -1.44
N PHE A 316 2.89 -2.74 -2.17
CA PHE A 316 3.05 -1.32 -2.45
C PHE A 316 3.02 -0.46 -1.18
N ALA A 317 2.07 -0.75 -0.29
CA ALA A 317 1.98 -0.05 0.98
C ALA A 317 3.23 -0.30 1.84
N ALA A 318 3.72 -1.54 1.91
CA ALA A 318 4.94 -1.86 2.65
C ALA A 318 6.18 -1.19 2.04
N ALA A 319 6.26 -1.11 0.71
CA ALA A 319 7.32 -0.41 0.01
C ALA A 319 7.36 1.08 0.36
N ARG A 320 6.19 1.72 0.47
CA ARG A 320 6.08 3.10 0.92
C ARG A 320 6.40 3.26 2.41
N ALA A 321 5.95 2.35 3.26
CA ALA A 321 6.25 2.37 4.70
C ALA A 321 7.76 2.30 4.96
N ARG A 322 8.50 1.53 4.16
CA ARG A 322 9.96 1.38 4.25
C ARG A 322 10.72 2.70 4.19
N THR A 323 10.24 3.67 3.42
CA THR A 323 10.91 4.97 3.24
C THR A 323 10.26 6.09 4.00
N THR A 324 8.99 5.92 4.40
CA THR A 324 8.26 6.98 5.07
C THR A 324 8.73 7.13 6.52
N ARG A 325 9.20 8.31 6.89
CA ARG A 325 9.64 8.68 8.23
C ARG A 325 8.49 8.58 9.23
N ALA A 326 8.73 7.88 10.34
CA ALA A 326 7.80 7.77 11.46
C ALA A 326 7.44 9.14 12.05
N GLY A 327 6.17 9.32 12.43
CA GLY A 327 5.71 10.54 13.11
C GLY A 327 6.05 10.54 14.60
N ILE A 328 6.07 9.37 15.25
CA ILE A 328 6.17 9.24 16.72
C ILE A 328 7.42 8.51 17.24
N ARG A 329 8.23 7.92 16.36
CA ARG A 329 9.37 7.10 16.78
C ARG A 329 10.63 7.93 17.01
N LEU A 330 11.43 7.47 17.98
CA LEU A 330 12.71 8.05 18.37
C LEU A 330 13.85 7.01 18.19
N PRO A 331 15.04 7.43 17.70
CA PRO A 331 15.38 8.78 17.25
C PRO A 331 14.59 9.20 16.01
N ILE A 332 14.45 10.52 15.83
CA ILE A 332 13.80 11.12 14.66
C ILE A 332 14.48 10.65 13.37
N GLY A 333 13.69 10.36 12.34
CA GLY A 333 14.20 10.00 11.01
C GLY A 333 14.12 8.50 10.71
N VAL A 334 13.77 7.66 11.69
CA VAL A 334 13.58 6.22 11.43
C VAL A 334 12.31 5.97 10.59
N PRO A 335 12.31 4.93 9.75
CA PRO A 335 11.12 4.51 9.01
C PRO A 335 9.96 4.17 9.94
N MET A 336 8.76 4.47 9.48
CA MET A 336 7.52 4.10 10.15
C MET A 336 7.34 2.59 10.20
N GLN A 337 6.63 2.15 11.21
CA GLN A 337 6.12 0.81 11.38
C GLN A 337 4.60 0.85 11.45
N VAL A 338 3.95 -0.02 10.70
CA VAL A 338 2.50 -0.03 10.54
C VAL A 338 1.92 -1.42 10.43
N PHE A 339 0.62 -1.49 10.73
CA PHE A 339 -0.28 -2.50 10.20
C PHE A 339 -0.84 -2.04 8.86
N ILE A 340 -0.78 -2.94 7.89
CA ILE A 340 -1.30 -2.81 6.53
C ILE A 340 -2.39 -3.87 6.38
N THR A 341 -3.62 -3.45 6.12
CA THR A 341 -4.77 -4.34 6.06
C THR A 341 -5.60 -4.11 4.81
N VAL A 342 -6.20 -5.17 4.29
CA VAL A 342 -7.11 -5.10 3.13
C VAL A 342 -8.44 -5.73 3.52
N SER A 343 -9.54 -5.02 3.28
CA SER A 343 -10.91 -5.49 3.56
C SER A 343 -11.70 -5.59 2.26
N ASN A 344 -12.55 -6.61 2.12
CA ASN A 344 -13.43 -6.74 0.96
C ASN A 344 -14.62 -5.75 1.01
N PHE A 345 -15.30 -5.59 -0.12
CA PHE A 345 -16.65 -5.01 -0.17
C PHE A 345 -17.69 -6.12 -0.38
N PRO A 346 -18.49 -6.47 0.64
CA PRO A 346 -19.50 -7.51 0.48
C PRO A 346 -20.59 -7.19 -0.54
N ASN A 347 -20.87 -5.90 -0.77
CA ASN A 347 -22.03 -5.40 -1.52
C ASN A 347 -23.38 -5.86 -0.93
N ASN A 348 -23.41 -6.07 0.39
CA ASN A 348 -24.62 -6.38 1.15
C ASN A 348 -24.44 -5.83 2.57
N PRO A 349 -25.28 -4.89 3.02
CA PRO A 349 -25.14 -4.28 4.35
C PRO A 349 -25.39 -5.26 5.51
N ALA A 350 -25.96 -6.44 5.25
CA ALA A 350 -26.15 -7.51 6.24
C ALA A 350 -24.95 -8.44 6.39
N VAL A 351 -23.88 -8.26 5.59
CA VAL A 351 -22.70 -9.14 5.59
C VAL A 351 -21.50 -8.36 6.06
N ASN A 352 -20.81 -8.90 7.07
CA ASN A 352 -19.61 -8.27 7.62
C ASN A 352 -18.47 -8.23 6.60
N PRO A 353 -17.81 -7.08 6.39
CA PRO A 353 -16.59 -7.03 5.61
C PRO A 353 -15.49 -7.89 6.25
N THR A 354 -14.91 -8.79 5.46
CA THR A 354 -13.82 -9.66 5.84
C THR A 354 -12.49 -8.95 5.64
N CYS A 355 -11.61 -8.99 6.64
CA CYS A 355 -10.20 -8.63 6.47
C CYS A 355 -9.51 -9.75 5.69
N LEU A 356 -9.11 -9.46 4.46
CA LEU A 356 -8.50 -10.40 3.52
C LEU A 356 -7.00 -10.60 3.75
N GLY A 357 -6.39 -9.78 4.61
CA GLY A 357 -4.98 -9.90 4.96
C GLY A 357 -4.56 -8.77 5.90
N ALA A 358 -3.64 -9.07 6.82
CA ALA A 358 -3.03 -8.09 7.70
C ALA A 358 -1.53 -8.36 7.84
N PHE A 359 -0.71 -7.39 7.46
CA PHE A 359 0.74 -7.43 7.57
C PHE A 359 1.23 -6.35 8.54
N ARG A 360 2.10 -6.73 9.46
CA ARG A 360 2.69 -5.84 10.46
C ARG A 360 4.18 -5.69 10.19
N THR A 361 4.62 -4.48 9.90
CA THR A 361 6.06 -4.20 9.78
C THR A 361 6.69 -4.07 11.17
N GLY A 362 7.88 -4.65 11.35
CA GLY A 362 8.66 -4.54 12.60
C GLY A 362 7.82 -4.73 13.87
N GLU A 363 8.03 -3.88 14.87
CA GLU A 363 7.23 -3.82 16.09
C GLU A 363 6.18 -2.70 16.11
N ALA A 364 5.46 -2.49 15.00
CA ALA A 364 4.33 -1.53 14.94
C ALA A 364 3.42 -1.62 16.18
N THR A 365 2.92 -0.48 16.64
CA THR A 365 2.05 -0.37 17.82
C THR A 365 0.83 -1.29 17.70
N LEU A 366 0.44 -1.99 18.77
CA LEU A 366 -0.57 -3.06 18.66
C LEU A 366 -2.02 -2.58 18.63
N PHE A 367 -2.29 -1.36 19.09
CA PHE A 367 -3.62 -0.76 18.87
C PHE A 367 -3.95 -0.66 17.38
N SER A 368 -2.90 -0.45 16.58
CA SER A 368 -2.97 -0.22 15.15
C SER A 368 -3.51 -1.43 14.37
N TRP A 369 -3.48 -2.63 14.95
CA TRP A 369 -4.06 -3.79 14.28
C TRP A 369 -5.56 -3.66 14.08
N ASP A 370 -6.30 -3.40 15.17
CA ASP A 370 -7.75 -3.23 15.11
C ASP A 370 -8.10 -1.96 14.34
N VAL A 371 -7.35 -0.88 14.57
CA VAL A 371 -7.56 0.41 13.90
C VAL A 371 -7.34 0.34 12.39
N ALA A 372 -6.32 -0.38 11.91
CA ALA A 372 -6.09 -0.53 10.47
C ALA A 372 -7.29 -1.21 9.79
N VAL A 373 -7.83 -2.29 10.39
CA VAL A 373 -9.04 -2.94 9.88
C VAL A 373 -10.26 -2.02 9.97
N GLN A 374 -10.44 -1.29 11.08
CA GLN A 374 -11.50 -0.28 11.20
C GLN A 374 -11.40 0.79 10.10
N LYS A 375 -10.19 1.24 9.75
CA LYS A 375 -9.98 2.23 8.68
C LYS A 375 -10.43 1.69 7.33
N GLY A 376 -10.04 0.46 6.98
CA GLY A 376 -10.49 -0.19 5.75
C GLY A 376 -12.01 -0.34 5.72
N ARG A 377 -12.62 -0.84 6.80
CA ARG A 377 -14.09 -0.99 6.90
C ARG A 377 -14.84 0.34 6.81
N THR A 378 -14.31 1.38 7.45
CA THR A 378 -14.84 2.75 7.36
C THR A 378 -14.81 3.26 5.93
N ALA A 379 -13.69 3.11 5.21
CA ALA A 379 -13.57 3.53 3.82
C ALA A 379 -14.57 2.79 2.90
N VAL A 380 -14.73 1.47 3.07
CA VAL A 380 -15.76 0.70 2.35
C VAL A 380 -17.17 1.18 2.67
N GLY A 381 -17.49 1.33 3.96
CA GLY A 381 -18.85 1.59 4.41
C GLY A 381 -19.39 2.99 4.09
N PHE A 382 -18.50 3.96 3.85
CA PHE A 382 -18.87 5.33 3.46
C PHE A 382 -18.69 5.62 1.97
N SER A 383 -18.10 4.70 1.20
CA SER A 383 -17.89 4.87 -0.24
C SER A 383 -18.96 4.19 -1.09
N ASN A 384 -19.17 4.69 -2.30
CA ASN A 384 -20.01 4.06 -3.33
C ASN A 384 -19.48 4.43 -4.74
N ASN A 385 -20.17 4.01 -5.80
CA ASN A 385 -19.74 4.25 -7.19
C ASN A 385 -19.89 5.70 -7.67
N SER A 386 -20.50 6.58 -6.87
CA SER A 386 -20.67 8.00 -7.16
C SER A 386 -19.87 8.91 -6.22
N LEU A 387 -19.37 8.39 -5.10
CA LEU A 387 -18.61 9.13 -4.11
C LEU A 387 -17.63 8.20 -3.37
N ALA A 388 -16.34 8.40 -3.59
CA ALA A 388 -15.24 7.71 -2.92
C ALA A 388 -14.76 8.55 -1.73
N ILE A 389 -14.88 7.99 -0.52
CA ILE A 389 -14.61 8.67 0.74
C ILE A 389 -13.46 7.94 1.47
N SER A 390 -12.40 8.67 1.81
CA SER A 390 -11.35 8.15 2.69
C SER A 390 -11.74 8.35 4.16
N THR A 391 -11.05 7.66 5.07
CA THR A 391 -11.29 7.88 6.51
C THR A 391 -10.94 9.30 6.97
N ARG A 392 -10.05 9.99 6.25
CA ARG A 392 -9.79 11.42 6.46
C ARG A 392 -11.03 12.26 6.19
N THR A 393 -11.74 11.99 5.09
CA THR A 393 -12.99 12.68 4.77
C THR A 393 -14.05 12.41 5.84
N VAL A 394 -14.22 11.14 6.25
CA VAL A 394 -15.16 10.78 7.33
C VAL A 394 -14.84 11.55 8.60
N GLY A 395 -13.55 11.57 8.97
CA GLY A 395 -13.04 12.36 10.09
C GLY A 395 -13.36 13.84 10.00
N PHE A 396 -13.10 14.45 8.86
CA PHE A 396 -13.35 15.87 8.63
C PHE A 396 -14.83 16.24 8.83
N LEU A 397 -15.75 15.35 8.43
CA LEU A 397 -17.20 15.52 8.58
C LEU A 397 -17.74 15.09 9.96
N ALA A 398 -16.93 14.41 10.77
CA ALA A 398 -17.34 13.88 12.07
C ALA A 398 -16.97 14.78 13.26
N GLN A 399 -16.38 15.96 13.02
CA GLN A 399 -15.93 16.85 14.09
C GLN A 399 -17.09 17.61 14.77
N THR A 400 -16.91 17.96 16.04
CA THR A 400 -17.89 18.74 16.84
C THR A 400 -18.07 20.17 16.33
N LYS A 401 -17.13 20.65 15.52
CA LYS A 401 -17.10 21.98 14.89
C LYS A 401 -16.70 21.86 13.43
N TYR A 402 -17.40 22.59 12.56
CA TYR A 402 -17.17 22.57 11.12
C TYR A 402 -16.91 23.99 10.54
N PRO A 403 -15.98 24.15 9.58
CA PRO A 403 -14.93 23.19 9.25
C PRO A 403 -13.99 22.96 10.47
N PRO A 404 -13.34 21.80 10.57
CA PRO A 404 -12.43 21.49 11.67
C PRO A 404 -11.36 22.57 11.88
N GLY A 405 -11.16 22.97 13.13
CA GLY A 405 -10.17 23.99 13.50
C GLY A 405 -10.72 25.40 13.70
N LEU A 406 -12.02 25.63 13.48
CA LEU A 406 -12.68 26.91 13.76
C LEU A 406 -13.91 26.70 14.64
N ASP A 407 -14.06 27.51 15.70
CA ASP A 407 -15.17 27.41 16.65
C ASP A 407 -16.40 28.21 16.17
N VAL A 408 -16.75 28.11 14.89
CA VAL A 408 -17.64 29.07 14.21
C VAL A 408 -18.98 28.50 13.71
N GLN A 409 -19.15 27.17 13.62
CA GLN A 409 -20.43 26.55 13.20
C GLN A 409 -20.80 25.32 14.05
N ASP A 410 -21.98 24.79 13.74
CA ASP A 410 -22.51 23.51 14.24
C ASP A 410 -21.62 22.32 13.84
N PRO A 411 -21.81 21.14 14.48
CA PRO A 411 -21.06 19.94 14.16
C PRO A 411 -21.18 19.51 12.69
N GLY A 412 -20.18 18.79 12.19
CA GLY A 412 -20.24 18.19 10.87
C GLY A 412 -21.34 17.11 10.77
N PRO A 413 -21.76 16.74 9.55
CA PRO A 413 -22.92 15.88 9.33
C PRO A 413 -22.72 14.43 9.79
N TYR A 414 -21.47 14.02 10.06
CA TYR A 414 -21.14 12.69 10.59
C TYR A 414 -20.83 12.71 12.09
N TYR A 415 -20.99 13.84 12.76
CA TYR A 415 -20.80 13.92 14.19
C TYR A 415 -21.76 12.97 14.92
N GLY A 416 -21.25 12.21 15.88
CA GLY A 416 -22.01 11.20 16.61
C GLY A 416 -22.07 9.81 15.96
N LEU A 417 -21.66 9.66 14.69
CA LEU A 417 -21.68 8.37 14.02
C LEU A 417 -20.67 7.39 14.61
N GLN A 418 -19.50 7.87 15.04
CA GLN A 418 -18.46 6.99 15.59
C GLN A 418 -18.95 6.23 16.82
N GLU A 419 -19.64 6.93 17.71
CA GLU A 419 -20.26 6.39 18.92
C GLU A 419 -21.31 5.35 18.53
N GLN A 420 -22.25 5.74 17.64
CA GLN A 420 -23.36 4.91 17.19
C GLN A 420 -22.88 3.58 16.59
N PHE A 421 -21.92 3.64 15.68
CA PHE A 421 -21.33 2.46 15.03
C PHE A 421 -20.45 1.62 15.97
N SER A 422 -19.99 2.20 17.09
CA SER A 422 -19.23 1.48 18.11
C SER A 422 -20.12 0.90 19.23
N GLY A 423 -21.45 0.92 19.04
CA GLY A 423 -22.42 0.37 19.99
C GLY A 423 -22.83 1.34 21.11
N PHE A 424 -22.44 2.62 21.02
CA PHE A 424 -22.73 3.66 22.00
C PHE A 424 -23.77 4.63 21.43
N ASN A 425 -24.83 4.95 22.19
CA ASN A 425 -25.98 5.74 21.72
C ASN A 425 -26.77 5.04 20.58
N ARG A 426 -27.76 4.21 20.93
CA ARG A 426 -28.56 3.40 19.99
C ARG A 426 -29.75 4.15 19.37
N ALA A 427 -29.65 5.46 19.16
CA ALA A 427 -30.68 6.16 18.41
C ALA A 427 -30.79 5.49 17.02
N ALA A 428 -31.98 4.96 16.69
CA ALA A 428 -32.17 4.22 15.45
C ALA A 428 -31.96 5.16 14.26
N LEU A 429 -30.82 5.03 13.58
CA LEU A 429 -30.62 5.64 12.29
C LEU A 429 -31.37 4.83 11.21
N PRO A 430 -31.89 5.49 10.15
CA PRO A 430 -32.54 4.78 9.06
C PRO A 430 -31.58 3.79 8.38
N ASN A 431 -32.04 2.57 8.08
CA ASN A 431 -31.37 1.57 7.23
C ASN A 431 -30.16 0.80 7.83
N TYR A 432 -30.10 0.60 9.16
CA TYR A 432 -29.03 -0.14 9.82
C TYR A 432 -29.39 -1.63 9.95
N VAL A 433 -28.45 -2.52 9.66
CA VAL A 433 -28.59 -3.97 9.88
C VAL A 433 -27.69 -4.35 11.04
N LEU A 434 -28.30 -4.66 12.18
CA LEU A 434 -27.58 -5.04 13.39
C LEU A 434 -27.24 -6.54 13.39
N ASP A 435 -26.03 -6.89 13.84
CA ASP A 435 -25.58 -8.25 14.07
C ASP A 435 -26.07 -8.79 15.43
N ALA A 436 -25.69 -10.04 15.74
CA ALA A 436 -26.08 -10.70 17.00
C ALA A 436 -25.55 -10.01 18.26
N SER A 437 -24.51 -9.17 18.14
CA SER A 437 -23.96 -8.36 19.24
C SER A 437 -24.64 -6.99 19.36
N GLY A 438 -25.53 -6.65 18.43
CA GLY A 438 -26.22 -5.37 18.35
C GLY A 438 -25.38 -4.26 17.74
N LEU A 439 -24.32 -4.60 17.00
CA LEU A 439 -23.49 -3.68 16.22
C LEU A 439 -23.95 -3.66 14.75
N ASP A 440 -23.72 -2.58 14.02
CA ASP A 440 -23.98 -2.60 12.58
C ASP A 440 -23.05 -3.60 11.89
N ALA A 441 -23.62 -4.52 11.11
CA ALA A 441 -22.89 -5.60 10.45
C ALA A 441 -21.77 -5.10 9.52
N ARG A 442 -21.87 -3.87 8.99
CA ARG A 442 -20.80 -3.27 8.18
C ARG A 442 -19.55 -2.92 9.00
N PHE A 443 -19.69 -2.79 10.32
CA PHE A 443 -18.66 -2.27 11.23
C PHE A 443 -18.55 -3.12 12.51
N PRO A 444 -18.20 -4.41 12.41
CA PRO A 444 -18.17 -5.32 13.56
C PRO A 444 -17.12 -4.96 14.64
N ASN A 445 -16.19 -4.07 14.32
CA ASN A 445 -15.25 -3.47 15.28
C ASN A 445 -15.38 -1.94 15.37
N GLY A 446 -16.51 -1.36 14.96
CA GLY A 446 -16.74 0.09 14.95
C GLY A 446 -16.13 0.82 13.75
N ILE A 447 -16.18 2.15 13.78
CA ILE A 447 -15.55 3.02 12.79
C ILE A 447 -14.48 3.90 13.41
N THR A 448 -13.60 4.40 12.57
CA THR A 448 -12.59 5.38 12.93
C THR A 448 -12.75 6.67 12.13
N ILE A 449 -12.39 7.79 12.74
CA ILE A 449 -12.59 9.14 12.21
C ILE A 449 -11.26 9.87 12.01
N PHE A 450 -10.19 9.13 11.78
CA PHE A 450 -8.88 9.68 11.48
C PHE A 450 -8.21 9.01 10.25
N PRO A 451 -7.24 9.69 9.61
CA PRO A 451 -6.72 9.33 8.27
C PRO A 451 -6.07 7.94 8.17
N GLY A 452 -5.93 7.40 6.96
CA GLY A 452 -5.24 6.12 6.68
C GLY A 452 -6.06 4.99 6.05
N GLY A 453 -7.35 5.18 5.74
CA GLY A 453 -8.15 4.20 5.01
C GLY A 453 -8.65 4.73 3.67
N PHE A 454 -8.51 3.92 2.61
CA PHE A 454 -8.87 4.30 1.24
C PHE A 454 -9.67 3.20 0.54
N PRO A 455 -10.76 3.55 -0.16
CA PRO A 455 -11.53 2.60 -0.94
C PRO A 455 -10.77 2.16 -2.20
N LEU A 456 -10.95 0.90 -2.58
CA LEU A 456 -10.35 0.26 -3.75
C LEU A 456 -11.43 0.08 -4.83
N TYR A 457 -11.15 0.58 -6.04
CA TYR A 457 -12.06 0.52 -7.19
C TYR A 457 -11.45 -0.26 -8.35
N ARG A 458 -12.31 -1.01 -9.06
CA ARG A 458 -11.99 -1.66 -10.32
C ARG A 458 -13.04 -1.27 -11.34
N ASN A 459 -12.62 -0.67 -12.46
CA ASN A 459 -13.54 -0.21 -13.50
C ASN A 459 -14.68 0.68 -12.95
N GLY A 460 -14.37 1.56 -11.99
CA GLY A 460 -15.35 2.43 -11.33
C GLY A 460 -16.28 1.74 -10.32
N GLN A 461 -16.14 0.44 -10.09
CA GLN A 461 -16.87 -0.32 -9.09
C GLN A 461 -16.06 -0.43 -7.80
N LEU A 462 -16.65 -0.08 -6.65
CA LEU A 462 -16.06 -0.35 -5.34
C LEU A 462 -15.94 -1.87 -5.14
N ILE A 463 -14.74 -2.34 -4.75
CA ILE A 463 -14.45 -3.77 -4.54
C ILE A 463 -13.81 -4.09 -3.18
N GLY A 464 -13.34 -3.07 -2.45
CA GLY A 464 -12.73 -3.25 -1.13
C GLY A 464 -12.14 -1.95 -0.60
N ALA A 465 -11.25 -2.05 0.39
CA ALA A 465 -10.45 -0.94 0.89
C ALA A 465 -9.12 -1.42 1.47
N ILE A 466 -8.15 -0.51 1.50
CA ILE A 466 -6.95 -0.64 2.32
C ILE A 466 -7.10 0.21 3.58
N GLY A 467 -6.54 -0.27 4.69
CA GLY A 467 -6.44 0.47 5.94
C GLY A 467 -5.04 0.36 6.55
N ILE A 468 -4.46 1.51 6.92
CA ILE A 468 -3.11 1.63 7.47
C ILE A 468 -3.17 2.26 8.85
N SER A 469 -2.44 1.70 9.83
CA SER A 469 -2.25 2.37 11.11
C SER A 469 -0.89 2.08 11.73
N GLY A 470 -0.29 3.11 12.31
CA GLY A 470 0.90 3.00 13.17
C GLY A 470 1.40 4.37 13.61
N ASP A 471 2.50 4.82 13.03
CA ASP A 471 3.32 5.90 13.62
C ASP A 471 2.94 7.34 13.24
N GLY A 472 1.85 7.56 12.51
CA GLY A 472 1.38 8.92 12.22
C GLY A 472 0.26 8.97 11.19
N VAL A 473 -0.65 9.93 11.31
CA VAL A 473 -1.86 9.96 10.46
C VAL A 473 -1.60 10.40 9.03
N ASP A 474 -0.70 11.36 8.80
CA ASP A 474 -0.34 11.76 7.43
C ASP A 474 0.57 10.68 6.78
N GLN A 475 1.37 9.98 7.60
CA GLN A 475 2.13 8.79 7.20
C GLN A 475 1.21 7.62 6.80
N ASP A 476 0.17 7.35 7.60
CA ASP A 476 -0.82 6.33 7.29
C ASP A 476 -1.51 6.64 5.94
N ASP A 477 -1.76 7.92 5.65
CA ASP A 477 -2.35 8.37 4.40
C ASP A 477 -1.47 8.11 3.18
N ILE A 478 -0.19 8.49 3.23
CA ILE A 478 0.72 8.28 2.09
C ILE A 478 0.95 6.79 1.83
N VAL A 479 1.05 5.97 2.88
CA VAL A 479 1.15 4.51 2.76
C VAL A 479 -0.15 3.91 2.22
N GLY A 480 -1.31 4.37 2.70
CA GLY A 480 -2.61 3.87 2.28
C GLY A 480 -2.88 4.20 0.81
N ALA A 481 -2.65 5.45 0.41
CA ALA A 481 -2.76 5.89 -0.97
C ALA A 481 -1.81 5.09 -1.88
N SER A 482 -0.58 4.80 -1.45
CA SER A 482 0.36 3.98 -2.23
C SER A 482 -0.16 2.55 -2.41
N GLY A 483 -0.84 1.96 -1.44
CA GLY A 483 -1.45 0.63 -1.59
C GLY A 483 -2.65 0.59 -2.54
N THR A 484 -3.27 1.72 -2.85
CA THR A 484 -4.37 1.80 -3.83
C THR A 484 -3.90 1.79 -5.29
N HIS A 485 -2.60 1.59 -5.53
CA HIS A 485 -1.91 1.73 -6.81
C HIS A 485 -2.70 1.20 -8.03
N ASP A 486 -3.14 -0.06 -7.99
CA ASP A 486 -3.88 -0.72 -9.08
C ASP A 486 -5.41 -0.52 -9.01
N PHE A 487 -5.90 0.13 -7.96
CA PHE A 487 -7.32 0.18 -7.58
C PHE A 487 -7.77 1.59 -7.21
N LEU A 488 -7.25 2.59 -7.90
CA LEU A 488 -7.55 3.99 -7.62
C LEU A 488 -9.03 4.29 -7.81
N ALA A 489 -9.59 5.05 -6.88
CA ALA A 489 -10.91 5.65 -7.08
C ALA A 489 -10.89 6.59 -8.31
N PRO A 490 -11.90 6.55 -9.20
CA PRO A 490 -12.01 7.49 -10.29
C PRO A 490 -11.95 8.93 -9.79
N PHE A 491 -11.17 9.78 -10.48
CA PHE A 491 -10.91 11.14 -10.03
C PHE A 491 -12.20 11.93 -9.80
N SER A 492 -13.18 11.81 -10.70
CA SER A 492 -14.46 12.51 -10.66
C SER A 492 -15.34 12.20 -9.46
N ILE A 493 -15.14 11.05 -8.79
CA ILE A 493 -15.94 10.64 -7.64
C ILE A 493 -15.19 10.78 -6.31
N ARG A 494 -13.92 11.16 -6.32
CA ARG A 494 -13.17 11.34 -5.07
C ARG A 494 -13.76 12.47 -4.25
N ALA A 495 -13.81 12.30 -2.92
CA ALA A 495 -14.36 13.29 -2.01
C ALA A 495 -13.76 14.70 -2.22
N ASP A 496 -12.48 14.80 -2.60
CA ASP A 496 -11.84 16.08 -2.87
C ASP A 496 -12.29 16.76 -4.17
N GLN A 497 -13.25 16.22 -4.90
CA GLN A 497 -13.98 16.94 -5.95
C GLN A 497 -15.22 17.66 -5.43
N PHE A 498 -15.56 17.45 -4.15
CA PHE A 498 -16.78 17.97 -3.53
C PHE A 498 -16.46 18.94 -2.39
N ALA A 499 -17.45 19.75 -2.04
CA ALA A 499 -17.39 20.66 -0.91
C ALA A 499 -18.67 20.52 -0.06
N TYR A 500 -18.53 20.72 1.25
CA TYR A 500 -19.65 20.83 2.17
C TYR A 500 -19.55 22.17 2.91
N LEU A 501 -20.64 22.94 2.90
CA LEU A 501 -20.71 24.31 3.43
C LEU A 501 -19.52 25.20 2.99
N GLY A 502 -19.12 25.08 1.72
CA GLY A 502 -18.04 25.88 1.12
C GLY A 502 -16.62 25.38 1.40
N ALA A 503 -16.42 24.39 2.28
CA ALA A 503 -15.11 23.78 2.50
C ALA A 503 -14.94 22.52 1.64
N ARG A 504 -13.85 22.46 0.87
CA ARG A 504 -13.45 21.30 0.06
C ARG A 504 -13.16 20.11 0.98
N LEU A 505 -13.74 18.95 0.67
CA LEU A 505 -13.53 17.75 1.48
C LEU A 505 -12.11 17.20 1.26
N PRO A 506 -11.40 16.78 2.31
CA PRO A 506 -10.06 16.22 2.16
C PRO A 506 -10.13 14.73 1.83
N TYR A 507 -9.44 14.29 0.77
CA TYR A 507 -9.34 12.87 0.41
C TYR A 507 -8.04 12.22 0.90
N ALA A 508 -6.89 12.88 0.69
CA ALA A 508 -5.59 12.44 1.20
C ALA A 508 -4.76 13.67 1.62
N LYS A 509 -3.86 13.50 2.59
CA LYS A 509 -2.85 14.50 2.93
C LYS A 509 -1.56 13.80 3.32
N PHE A 510 -0.48 14.22 2.66
CA PHE A 510 0.84 13.62 2.83
C PHE A 510 1.77 14.52 3.66
N PRO A 511 2.77 13.95 4.36
CA PRO A 511 3.81 14.73 5.00
C PRO A 511 4.59 15.56 3.97
N ARG A 512 5.05 16.76 4.34
CA ARG A 512 5.83 17.63 3.43
C ARG A 512 7.22 17.06 3.12
N ASP A 513 7.82 16.40 4.11
CA ASP A 513 9.08 15.66 4.00
C ASP A 513 8.83 14.24 4.49
N PRO A 514 8.26 13.38 3.63
CA PRO A 514 7.85 12.06 4.05
C PRO A 514 9.03 11.11 4.16
N ASP A 515 10.19 11.38 3.54
CA ASP A 515 11.35 10.48 3.55
C ASP A 515 12.46 10.94 4.52
N GLY A 516 12.38 12.16 5.09
CA GLY A 516 13.21 12.60 6.21
C GLY A 516 14.67 12.89 5.84
N THR A 517 14.95 13.19 4.57
CA THR A 517 16.31 13.48 4.10
C THR A 517 16.73 14.86 4.57
N ASP A 518 17.57 14.94 5.62
CA ASP A 518 18.62 15.95 5.62
C ASP A 518 19.44 15.73 4.33
N GLY A 519 19.75 16.78 3.59
CA GLY A 519 20.34 16.70 2.24
C GLY A 519 21.75 16.10 2.15
N SER A 520 22.16 15.31 3.14
CA SER A 520 23.50 14.74 3.35
C SER A 520 23.57 13.21 3.16
N VAL A 521 22.43 12.53 2.94
CA VAL A 521 22.41 11.11 2.56
C VAL A 521 21.86 10.98 1.14
N GLU A 522 22.75 10.88 0.16
CA GLU A 522 22.40 10.29 -1.14
C GLU A 522 22.01 8.83 -0.88
N TYR A 523 20.72 8.58 -0.70
CA TYR A 523 20.17 7.29 -1.04
C TYR A 523 20.34 7.13 -2.55
N PRO A 524 20.74 5.94 -3.04
CA PRO A 524 20.83 5.69 -4.48
C PRO A 524 19.52 6.19 -5.09
N PRO A 525 19.57 7.02 -6.16
CA PRO A 525 18.37 7.62 -6.71
C PRO A 525 17.34 6.51 -6.87
N PHE A 526 16.16 6.75 -6.30
CA PHE A 526 14.99 5.94 -6.54
C PHE A 526 14.90 5.71 -8.05
N THR A 527 15.34 4.54 -8.50
CA THR A 527 14.92 4.06 -9.80
C THR A 527 13.54 3.54 -9.51
N VAL A 528 12.54 4.42 -9.57
CA VAL A 528 11.19 3.98 -9.89
C VAL A 528 11.41 3.12 -11.14
N VAL A 529 11.14 1.81 -11.07
CA VAL A 529 10.97 1.05 -12.31
C VAL A 529 9.63 1.54 -12.84
N ALA A 530 9.65 2.76 -13.38
CA ALA A 530 8.54 3.32 -14.09
C ALA A 530 8.20 2.33 -15.21
N GLU A 531 6.92 2.18 -15.53
CA GLU A 531 6.51 1.30 -16.62
C GLU A 531 7.35 1.57 -17.86
N LYS A 532 7.88 0.50 -18.42
CA LYS A 532 8.71 0.51 -19.61
C LYS A 532 7.95 -0.24 -20.69
N LEU A 533 7.98 0.29 -21.91
CA LEU A 533 7.71 -0.55 -23.06
C LEU A 533 8.81 -1.63 -23.05
N ALA A 534 8.42 -2.88 -22.77
CA ALA A 534 9.35 -4.00 -22.57
C ALA A 534 9.96 -4.45 -23.89
N ASN A 535 9.14 -4.36 -24.93
CA ASN A 535 9.41 -4.64 -26.32
C ASN A 535 8.40 -3.90 -27.17
N ILE A 536 8.74 -3.69 -28.43
CA ILE A 536 7.74 -3.43 -29.45
C ILE A 536 8.18 -4.04 -30.79
N SER A 537 7.20 -4.50 -31.54
CA SER A 537 7.31 -5.34 -32.73
C SER A 537 6.39 -4.82 -33.81
N THR A 538 6.77 -4.82 -35.08
CA THR A 538 5.83 -4.50 -36.17
C THR A 538 6.00 -5.45 -37.34
N ARG A 539 4.87 -6.00 -37.79
CA ARG A 539 4.77 -6.83 -38.99
C ARG A 539 4.21 -5.99 -40.13
N VAL A 540 4.96 -5.88 -41.22
CA VAL A 540 4.56 -5.16 -42.43
C VAL A 540 5.39 -5.63 -43.63
N SER A 541 4.95 -5.33 -44.84
CA SER A 541 5.70 -5.64 -46.06
C SER A 541 6.99 -4.81 -46.14
N ALA A 542 8.13 -5.49 -46.34
CA ALA A 542 9.42 -4.89 -46.63
C ALA A 542 9.64 -4.88 -48.16
N GLY A 543 9.60 -3.68 -48.74
CA GLY A 543 9.88 -3.43 -50.15
C GLY A 543 11.24 -2.74 -50.37
N THR A 544 11.44 -2.16 -51.55
CA THR A 544 12.64 -1.38 -51.90
C THR A 544 12.35 0.12 -51.96
N GLY A 545 13.39 0.96 -51.97
CA GLY A 545 13.24 2.41 -52.07
C GLY A 545 12.51 3.01 -50.86
N ASP A 546 11.40 3.70 -51.11
CA ASP A 546 10.56 4.31 -50.05
C ASP A 546 9.72 3.29 -49.28
N ASN A 547 9.51 2.10 -49.85
CA ASN A 547 8.74 0.98 -49.28
C ASN A 547 9.56 0.07 -48.36
N ARG A 548 10.81 0.44 -48.05
CA ARG A 548 11.64 -0.31 -47.09
C ARG A 548 10.98 -0.33 -45.71
N LEU A 549 11.12 -1.45 -45.00
CA LEU A 549 10.67 -1.57 -43.61
C LEU A 549 11.65 -0.84 -42.72
N ILE A 550 11.18 0.23 -42.06
CA ILE A 550 11.99 1.03 -41.16
C ILE A 550 11.35 1.03 -39.77
N GLY A 551 12.02 0.41 -38.81
CA GLY A 551 11.71 0.51 -37.38
C GLY A 551 12.54 1.62 -36.73
N GLY A 552 11.93 2.49 -35.94
CA GLY A 552 12.62 3.52 -35.16
C GLY A 552 12.39 3.30 -33.67
N PHE A 553 13.35 3.64 -32.83
CA PHE A 553 13.19 3.58 -31.37
C PHE A 553 14.02 4.64 -30.65
N ILE A 554 13.50 5.17 -29.55
CA ILE A 554 14.22 6.11 -28.68
C ILE A 554 14.57 5.41 -27.37
N ILE A 555 15.82 5.57 -26.94
CA ILE A 555 16.23 5.26 -25.58
C ILE A 555 16.19 6.56 -24.77
N SER A 556 15.26 6.64 -23.82
CA SER A 556 15.10 7.77 -22.91
C SER A 556 15.75 7.47 -21.56
N GLY A 557 16.34 8.47 -20.91
CA GLY A 557 17.05 8.33 -19.64
C GLY A 557 18.53 8.74 -19.73
N THR A 558 19.34 8.34 -18.74
CA THR A 558 20.74 8.79 -18.62
C THR A 558 21.77 7.67 -18.74
N ALA A 559 21.36 6.40 -18.68
CA ALA A 559 22.24 5.25 -18.77
C ALA A 559 22.22 4.62 -20.16
N SER A 560 23.31 3.97 -20.58
CA SER A 560 23.27 3.12 -21.77
C SER A 560 22.43 1.87 -21.52
N LYS A 561 21.70 1.42 -22.53
CA LYS A 561 20.80 0.27 -22.47
C LYS A 561 21.25 -0.83 -23.41
N LYS A 562 21.25 -2.09 -22.94
CA LYS A 562 21.49 -3.27 -23.76
C LYS A 562 20.18 -3.72 -24.39
N VAL A 563 20.14 -3.82 -25.70
CA VAL A 563 18.98 -4.23 -26.49
C VAL A 563 19.33 -5.34 -27.46
N ILE A 564 18.32 -6.07 -27.93
CA ILE A 564 18.39 -6.87 -29.16
C ILE A 564 17.38 -6.31 -30.17
N VAL A 565 17.84 -6.07 -31.39
CA VAL A 565 17.01 -5.74 -32.55
C VAL A 565 16.95 -6.98 -33.44
N ARG A 566 15.76 -7.40 -33.86
CA ARG A 566 15.56 -8.58 -34.72
C ARG A 566 14.79 -8.21 -35.98
N ALA A 567 15.10 -8.89 -37.07
CA ALA A 567 14.32 -8.90 -38.29
C ALA A 567 13.99 -10.36 -38.65
N MET A 568 12.72 -10.72 -38.56
CA MET A 568 12.21 -12.07 -38.83
C MET A 568 11.48 -12.10 -40.16
N GLY A 569 11.68 -13.18 -40.90
CA GLY A 569 11.14 -13.38 -42.24
C GLY A 569 10.68 -14.82 -42.39
N PRO A 570 11.57 -15.78 -42.67
CA PRO A 570 11.21 -17.18 -42.87
C PRO A 570 10.37 -17.81 -41.76
N SER A 571 10.64 -17.48 -40.48
CA SER A 571 9.88 -18.04 -39.35
C SER A 571 8.41 -17.59 -39.31
N LEU A 572 8.04 -16.55 -40.06
CA LEU A 572 6.64 -16.11 -40.15
C LEU A 572 5.75 -17.11 -40.90
N GLY A 573 6.35 -17.98 -41.74
CA GLY A 573 5.62 -19.04 -42.44
C GLY A 573 4.90 -20.00 -41.47
N ASP A 574 5.50 -20.26 -40.30
CA ASP A 574 4.93 -21.12 -39.26
C ASP A 574 3.65 -20.51 -38.63
N PHE A 575 3.47 -19.20 -38.78
CA PHE A 575 2.30 -18.45 -38.33
C PHE A 575 1.31 -18.16 -39.47
N GLY A 576 1.45 -18.85 -40.60
CA GLY A 576 0.54 -18.75 -41.75
C GLY A 576 0.79 -17.55 -42.66
N VAL A 577 1.92 -16.86 -42.53
CA VAL A 577 2.31 -15.76 -43.44
C VAL A 577 2.90 -16.36 -44.72
N THR A 578 2.12 -16.36 -45.80
CA THR A 578 2.47 -17.03 -47.07
C THR A 578 3.44 -16.25 -47.95
N SER A 579 3.60 -14.94 -47.70
CA SER A 579 4.47 -14.02 -48.45
C SER A 579 5.62 -13.47 -47.62
N ALA A 580 6.16 -14.28 -46.69
CA ALA A 580 7.23 -13.88 -45.80
C ALA A 580 8.53 -13.53 -46.55
N LEU A 581 9.27 -12.53 -46.07
CA LEU A 581 10.57 -12.15 -46.61
C LEU A 581 11.55 -13.32 -46.44
N ALA A 582 12.11 -13.80 -47.54
CA ALA A 582 12.87 -15.06 -47.54
C ALA A 582 14.25 -14.96 -46.88
N ASP A 583 14.87 -13.77 -46.88
CA ASP A 583 16.22 -13.54 -46.37
C ASP A 583 16.35 -12.08 -45.88
N PRO A 584 15.96 -11.78 -44.62
CA PRO A 584 16.01 -10.43 -44.06
C PRO A 584 17.41 -10.01 -43.62
N THR A 585 17.86 -8.86 -44.10
CA THR A 585 19.04 -8.13 -43.61
C THR A 585 18.64 -7.00 -42.66
N LEU A 586 19.51 -6.64 -41.72
CA LEU A 586 19.27 -5.61 -40.72
C LEU A 586 20.44 -4.62 -40.63
N GLU A 587 20.15 -3.33 -40.80
CA GLU A 587 21.06 -2.23 -40.47
C GLU A 587 20.55 -1.44 -39.27
N LEU A 588 21.43 -1.10 -38.33
CA LEU A 588 21.12 -0.24 -37.20
C LEU A 588 21.90 1.07 -37.35
N HIS A 589 21.18 2.19 -37.31
CA HIS A 589 21.69 3.55 -37.50
C HIS A 589 21.48 4.39 -36.23
N ASP A 590 22.36 5.35 -35.98
CA ASP A 590 22.19 6.35 -34.91
C ASP A 590 21.40 7.59 -35.36
N ALA A 591 21.21 8.56 -34.45
CA ALA A 591 20.46 9.78 -34.71
C ALA A 591 21.05 10.69 -35.82
N THR A 592 22.29 10.47 -36.23
CA THR A 592 22.93 11.20 -37.34
C THR A 592 22.76 10.51 -38.68
N GLY A 593 22.15 9.31 -38.70
CA GLY A 593 21.96 8.47 -39.89
C GLY A 593 23.18 7.61 -40.22
N VAL A 594 24.14 7.47 -39.31
CA VAL A 594 25.33 6.62 -39.52
C VAL A 594 25.01 5.18 -39.15
N VAL A 595 25.38 4.23 -40.03
CA VAL A 595 25.30 2.79 -39.76
C VAL A 595 26.27 2.44 -38.63
N ILE A 596 25.72 1.98 -37.50
CA ILE A 596 26.50 1.56 -36.33
C ILE A 596 26.62 0.05 -36.23
N ALA A 597 25.71 -0.74 -36.82
CA ALA A 597 25.81 -2.19 -36.90
C ALA A 597 25.03 -2.74 -38.10
N THR A 598 25.45 -3.89 -38.63
CA THR A 598 24.72 -4.64 -39.65
C THR A 598 24.71 -6.13 -39.30
N ASN A 599 23.67 -6.83 -39.74
CA ASN A 599 23.58 -8.28 -39.68
C ASN A 599 22.75 -8.81 -40.87
N ASP A 600 23.02 -10.04 -41.27
CA ASP A 600 22.39 -10.74 -42.40
C ASP A 600 21.83 -12.08 -41.87
N ASN A 601 22.72 -12.94 -41.35
CA ASN A 601 22.32 -14.09 -40.55
C ASN A 601 22.71 -13.88 -39.09
N TRP A 602 21.78 -14.07 -38.16
CA TRP A 602 21.97 -13.79 -36.74
C TRP A 602 23.12 -14.60 -36.13
N ALA A 603 23.37 -15.77 -36.71
CA ALA A 603 24.31 -16.75 -36.20
C ALA A 603 25.77 -16.50 -36.64
N ASP A 604 26.01 -15.50 -37.51
CA ASP A 604 27.32 -15.25 -38.13
C ASP A 604 28.28 -14.50 -37.20
N THR A 605 27.83 -13.40 -36.58
CA THR A 605 28.71 -12.48 -35.85
C THR A 605 28.48 -12.43 -34.34
N GLN A 606 27.24 -12.62 -33.88
CA GLN A 606 26.85 -12.45 -32.46
C GLN A 606 26.16 -13.67 -31.84
N ARG A 607 26.38 -14.88 -32.39
CA ARG A 607 25.71 -16.13 -31.97
C ARG A 607 25.67 -16.31 -30.45
N SER A 608 26.79 -16.09 -29.75
CA SER A 608 26.84 -16.24 -28.28
C SER A 608 25.96 -15.24 -27.55
N ASP A 609 26.00 -13.96 -27.93
CA ASP A 609 25.22 -12.90 -27.27
C ASP A 609 23.72 -13.02 -27.57
N ILE A 610 23.38 -13.41 -28.80
CA ILE A 610 21.99 -13.60 -29.23
C ILE A 610 21.39 -14.83 -28.54
N VAL A 611 22.12 -15.94 -28.41
CA VAL A 611 21.65 -17.09 -27.60
C VAL A 611 21.51 -16.70 -26.12
N ALA A 612 22.45 -15.93 -25.59
CA ALA A 612 22.40 -15.47 -24.20
C ALA A 612 21.24 -14.49 -23.91
N SER A 613 20.64 -13.87 -24.94
CA SER A 613 19.42 -13.07 -24.80
C SER A 613 18.19 -13.89 -24.41
N GLY A 614 18.23 -15.22 -24.63
CA GLY A 614 17.09 -16.13 -24.44
C GLY A 614 16.05 -16.11 -25.55
N ILE A 615 16.21 -15.23 -26.55
CA ILE A 615 15.28 -15.05 -27.67
C ILE A 615 15.99 -15.00 -29.03
N PRO A 616 16.82 -16.00 -29.40
CA PRO A 616 17.40 -16.08 -30.74
C PRO A 616 16.31 -16.23 -31.82
N PRO A 617 16.49 -15.66 -33.03
CA PRO A 617 15.62 -15.99 -34.16
C PRO A 617 15.62 -17.51 -34.43
N PRO A 618 14.45 -18.15 -34.67
CA PRO A 618 14.38 -19.59 -34.91
C PRO A 618 15.05 -20.06 -36.20
N ASN A 619 15.07 -19.22 -37.24
CA ASN A 619 15.69 -19.54 -38.52
C ASN A 619 17.06 -18.85 -38.62
N GLU A 620 18.10 -19.57 -39.07
CA GLU A 620 19.46 -19.01 -39.18
C GLU A 620 19.57 -17.89 -40.24
N LEU A 621 18.68 -17.85 -41.24
CA LEU A 621 18.62 -16.78 -42.25
C LEU A 621 17.99 -15.48 -41.73
N GLU A 622 17.56 -15.44 -40.47
CA GLU A 622 17.01 -14.22 -39.87
C GLU A 622 18.12 -13.34 -39.31
N SER A 623 17.89 -12.03 -39.27
CA SER A 623 18.88 -11.07 -38.77
C SER A 623 18.63 -10.69 -37.32
N ALA A 624 19.69 -10.55 -36.53
CA ALA A 624 19.62 -9.94 -35.20
C ALA A 624 20.91 -9.20 -34.81
N ILE A 625 20.76 -8.11 -34.07
CA ILE A 625 21.85 -7.29 -33.54
C ILE A 625 21.64 -7.10 -32.03
N VAL A 626 22.61 -7.55 -31.22
CA VAL A 626 22.68 -7.22 -29.79
C VAL A 626 23.63 -6.05 -29.60
N ARG A 627 23.17 -4.96 -28.98
CA ARG A 627 24.03 -3.79 -28.74
C ARG A 627 23.69 -3.05 -27.46
N THR A 628 24.71 -2.42 -26.88
CA THR A 628 24.55 -1.43 -25.80
C THR A 628 24.57 -0.04 -26.43
N LEU A 629 23.50 0.72 -26.22
CA LEU A 629 23.25 1.99 -26.90
C LEU A 629 23.05 3.10 -25.85
N ALA A 630 23.61 4.28 -26.10
CA ALA A 630 23.39 5.45 -25.26
C ALA A 630 21.95 6.00 -25.44
N PRO A 631 21.44 6.82 -24.51
CA PRO A 631 20.18 7.54 -24.73
C PRO A 631 20.20 8.34 -26.04
N GLY A 632 19.13 8.24 -26.84
CA GLY A 632 19.06 8.82 -28.18
C GLY A 632 18.09 8.07 -29.10
N ALA A 633 17.89 8.61 -30.30
CA ALA A 633 17.08 8.01 -31.35
C ALA A 633 17.90 7.07 -32.24
N TYR A 634 17.32 5.94 -32.62
CA TYR A 634 17.94 4.92 -33.46
C TYR A 634 16.96 4.44 -34.53
N THR A 635 17.51 3.98 -35.66
CA THR A 635 16.73 3.46 -36.79
C THR A 635 17.25 2.09 -37.20
N ALA A 636 16.35 1.13 -37.30
CA ALA A 636 16.57 -0.22 -37.81
C ALA A 636 15.96 -0.31 -39.23
N ILE A 637 16.79 -0.52 -40.24
CA ILE A 637 16.36 -0.72 -41.62
C ILE A 637 16.39 -2.22 -41.91
N VAL A 638 15.25 -2.76 -42.36
CA VAL A 638 15.12 -4.15 -42.78
C VAL A 638 14.92 -4.18 -44.30
N ASP A 639 15.83 -4.89 -44.96
CA ASP A 639 15.86 -5.08 -46.41
C ASP A 639 15.93 -6.58 -46.74
N GLY A 640 15.37 -7.00 -47.88
CA GLY A 640 15.62 -8.34 -48.39
C GLY A 640 16.97 -8.42 -49.07
N LYS A 641 17.73 -9.49 -48.77
CA LYS A 641 18.99 -9.76 -49.46
C LYS A 641 18.79 -9.79 -50.97
N ASP A 642 19.74 -9.19 -51.70
CA ASP A 642 19.71 -9.04 -53.17
C ASP A 642 18.44 -8.36 -53.73
N GLY A 643 17.75 -7.56 -52.91
CA GLY A 643 16.53 -6.84 -53.30
C GLY A 643 15.25 -7.66 -53.19
N GLY A 644 15.25 -8.73 -52.40
CA GLY A 644 14.05 -9.50 -52.07
C GLY A 644 12.96 -8.64 -51.41
N VAL A 645 11.70 -8.99 -51.62
CA VAL A 645 10.55 -8.31 -51.02
C VAL A 645 9.63 -9.33 -50.36
N GLY A 646 8.92 -8.92 -49.30
CA GLY A 646 8.01 -9.78 -48.57
C GLY A 646 7.69 -9.26 -47.18
N THR A 647 6.81 -9.95 -46.46
CA THR A 647 6.42 -9.58 -45.09
C THR A 647 7.56 -9.89 -44.13
N ALA A 648 7.97 -8.88 -43.37
CA ALA A 648 8.97 -9.03 -42.31
C ALA A 648 8.43 -8.49 -40.97
N LEU A 649 9.02 -8.98 -39.88
CA LEU A 649 8.74 -8.55 -38.52
C LEU A 649 10.01 -7.93 -37.94
N VAL A 650 9.97 -6.63 -37.63
CA VAL A 650 11.05 -5.93 -36.93
C VAL A 650 10.71 -5.78 -35.46
N GLU A 651 11.66 -6.06 -34.58
CA GLU A 651 11.43 -6.06 -33.13
C GLU A 651 12.62 -5.49 -32.37
N VAL A 652 12.34 -4.84 -31.23
CA VAL A 652 13.36 -4.42 -30.27
C VAL A 652 12.96 -4.90 -28.88
N TYR A 653 13.88 -5.56 -28.18
CA TYR A 653 13.70 -6.01 -26.79
C TYR A 653 14.75 -5.40 -25.87
N ASP A 654 14.32 -4.98 -24.68
CA ASP A 654 15.23 -4.57 -23.60
C ASP A 654 15.87 -5.81 -22.95
N LEU A 655 17.21 -5.91 -23.02
CA LEU A 655 17.99 -6.96 -22.36
C LEU A 655 18.59 -6.51 -21.02
N SER A 656 18.29 -5.28 -20.60
CA SER A 656 18.74 -4.67 -19.34
C SER A 656 17.60 -3.96 -18.62
N PRO A 657 16.51 -4.67 -18.25
CA PRO A 657 15.30 -4.06 -17.71
C PRO A 657 15.53 -3.30 -16.39
N SER A 658 16.62 -3.58 -15.67
CA SER A 658 17.03 -2.87 -14.45
C SER A 658 17.78 -1.55 -14.68
N SER A 659 18.13 -1.16 -15.91
CA SER A 659 18.81 0.12 -16.19
C SER A 659 17.88 1.32 -15.96
N SER A 660 18.41 2.49 -15.58
CA SER A 660 17.62 3.73 -15.41
C SER A 660 17.09 4.36 -16.71
N SER A 661 17.42 3.79 -17.87
CA SER A 661 16.85 4.18 -19.17
C SER A 661 15.66 3.28 -19.57
N THR A 662 14.81 3.75 -20.47
CA THR A 662 13.61 3.07 -21.00
C THR A 662 13.59 3.13 -22.54
N LEU A 663 12.81 2.26 -23.18
CA LEU A 663 12.42 2.48 -24.58
C LEU A 663 11.26 3.50 -24.57
N GLY A 664 11.50 4.71 -25.05
CA GLY A 664 10.58 5.85 -24.99
C GLY A 664 9.49 5.81 -26.07
N ASN A 665 9.78 5.17 -27.20
CA ASN A 665 8.84 4.88 -28.29
C ASN A 665 9.39 3.76 -29.19
N ILE A 666 8.51 3.17 -30.01
CA ILE A 666 8.89 2.55 -31.29
C ILE A 666 7.92 3.05 -32.35
N SER A 667 8.49 3.31 -33.52
CA SER A 667 7.79 3.72 -34.71
C SER A 667 8.06 2.74 -35.84
N THR A 668 7.09 2.45 -36.68
CA THR A 668 7.33 1.68 -37.92
C THR A 668 6.77 2.40 -39.11
N ARG A 669 7.61 2.62 -40.12
CA ARG A 669 7.20 3.05 -41.45
C ARG A 669 7.23 1.87 -42.40
N GLY A 670 6.14 1.64 -43.12
CA GLY A 670 6.03 0.56 -44.10
C GLY A 670 4.79 0.67 -44.97
N ALA A 671 4.76 -0.12 -46.04
CA ALA A 671 3.64 -0.17 -46.96
C ALA A 671 2.45 -0.93 -46.34
N VAL A 672 1.27 -0.32 -46.36
CA VAL A 672 0.02 -0.91 -45.91
C VAL A 672 -0.86 -1.17 -47.14
N GLY A 673 -1.29 -2.41 -47.32
CA GLY A 673 -2.12 -2.88 -48.43
C GLY A 673 -3.59 -3.08 -48.04
N PRO A 674 -4.43 -3.54 -48.99
CA PRO A 674 -5.84 -3.79 -48.76
C PRO A 674 -6.06 -5.08 -47.95
N GLN A 675 -7.22 -5.17 -47.29
CA GLN A 675 -7.71 -6.38 -46.60
C GLN A 675 -6.77 -6.96 -45.54
N SER A 676 -6.03 -8.03 -45.84
CA SER A 676 -5.15 -8.73 -44.89
C SER A 676 -3.73 -8.17 -44.84
N ASP A 677 -3.36 -7.27 -45.77
CA ASP A 677 -2.02 -6.68 -45.86
C ASP A 677 -1.89 -5.41 -44.99
N VAL A 678 -2.42 -5.48 -43.77
CA VAL A 678 -2.41 -4.38 -42.79
C VAL A 678 -1.08 -4.29 -42.04
N MET A 679 -0.74 -3.10 -41.54
CA MET A 679 0.38 -2.96 -40.60
C MET A 679 -0.10 -3.33 -39.20
N ILE A 680 0.65 -4.22 -38.54
CA ILE A 680 0.31 -4.70 -37.19
C ILE A 680 1.45 -4.38 -36.24
N GLY A 681 1.19 -3.45 -35.33
CA GLY A 681 2.11 -3.06 -34.26
C GLY A 681 1.77 -3.80 -32.96
N GLY A 682 2.73 -4.53 -32.41
CA GLY A 682 2.62 -5.15 -31.08
C GLY A 682 3.47 -4.41 -30.06
N PHE A 683 2.98 -4.24 -28.84
CA PHE A 683 3.77 -3.69 -27.74
C PHE A 683 3.40 -4.35 -26.41
N ILE A 684 4.37 -4.55 -25.52
CA ILE A 684 4.11 -5.02 -24.16
C ILE A 684 4.38 -3.88 -23.19
N ILE A 685 3.39 -3.62 -22.36
CA ILE A 685 3.56 -2.82 -21.16
C ILE A 685 4.07 -3.72 -20.06
N SER A 686 5.24 -3.38 -19.50
CA SER A 686 5.81 -4.05 -18.35
C SER A 686 6.21 -3.03 -17.29
N GLY A 687 5.92 -3.33 -16.04
CA GLY A 687 6.28 -2.46 -14.93
C GLY A 687 5.60 -2.91 -13.66
N ALA A 688 6.04 -2.34 -12.54
CA ALA A 688 5.51 -2.67 -11.25
C ALA A 688 4.25 -1.87 -10.90
N THR A 689 3.70 -1.04 -11.81
CA THR A 689 2.60 -0.10 -11.53
C THR A 689 1.25 -0.47 -12.19
N GLY A 690 1.11 -1.67 -12.76
CA GLY A 690 -0.17 -2.22 -13.18
C GLY A 690 -0.92 -1.59 -14.36
N THR A 691 -0.73 -0.30 -14.71
CA THR A 691 -1.32 0.37 -15.90
C THR A 691 -0.51 1.58 -16.42
N THR A 692 -0.24 1.63 -17.74
CA THR A 692 0.44 2.75 -18.43
C THR A 692 -0.51 3.64 -19.21
N ARG A 693 -0.36 4.96 -19.09
CA ARG A 693 -0.97 5.92 -20.01
C ARG A 693 -0.17 5.96 -21.31
N VAL A 694 -0.79 5.58 -22.42
CA VAL A 694 -0.15 5.55 -23.75
C VAL A 694 -0.87 6.44 -24.75
N LEU A 695 -0.12 6.94 -25.72
CA LEU A 695 -0.65 7.49 -26.97
C LEU A 695 -0.19 6.60 -28.12
N VAL A 696 -1.14 6.04 -28.85
CA VAL A 696 -0.93 5.26 -30.07
C VAL A 696 -1.42 6.10 -31.24
N ARG A 697 -0.60 6.32 -32.26
CA ARG A 697 -1.01 7.13 -33.43
C ARG A 697 -0.52 6.55 -34.74
N THR A 698 -1.21 6.94 -35.81
CA THR A 698 -0.80 6.68 -37.20
C THR A 698 -0.69 8.01 -37.94
N VAL A 699 0.49 8.29 -38.47
CA VAL A 699 0.77 9.45 -39.34
C VAL A 699 0.87 8.95 -40.77
N ALA A 700 0.13 9.55 -41.70
CA ALA A 700 0.17 9.14 -43.10
C ALA A 700 0.06 10.32 -44.07
N PRO A 701 -1.07 11.03 -44.23
CA PRO A 701 -1.12 12.19 -45.12
C PRO A 701 -0.02 13.23 -44.89
N SER A 702 0.41 13.42 -43.63
CA SER A 702 1.51 14.34 -43.29
C SER A 702 2.86 13.90 -43.85
N LEU A 703 3.06 12.62 -44.17
CA LEU A 703 4.32 12.09 -44.74
C LEU A 703 4.63 12.66 -46.13
N ILE A 704 3.64 13.14 -46.88
CA ILE A 704 3.83 13.80 -48.18
C ILE A 704 4.72 15.04 -48.01
N SER A 705 4.51 15.79 -46.91
CA SER A 705 5.34 16.96 -46.58
C SER A 705 6.78 16.60 -46.22
N ALA A 706 7.02 15.34 -45.83
CA ALA A 706 8.34 14.76 -45.57
C ALA A 706 8.96 14.08 -46.80
N GLY A 707 8.35 14.21 -47.99
CA GLY A 707 8.86 13.69 -49.26
C GLY A 707 8.42 12.27 -49.63
N VAL A 708 7.51 11.66 -48.86
CA VAL A 708 6.95 10.32 -49.18
C VAL A 708 5.86 10.46 -50.24
N THR A 709 6.06 9.86 -51.42
CA THR A 709 5.16 10.09 -52.58
C THR A 709 3.88 9.26 -52.57
N ASP A 710 3.81 8.17 -51.80
CA ASP A 710 2.70 7.21 -51.78
C ASP A 710 2.12 7.05 -50.37
N ALA A 711 1.84 8.16 -49.69
CA ALA A 711 1.31 8.12 -48.33
C ALA A 711 -0.18 7.75 -48.30
N MET A 712 -0.60 6.97 -47.30
CA MET A 712 -2.00 6.57 -47.13
C MET A 712 -2.90 7.80 -46.90
N PRO A 713 -4.07 7.90 -47.58
CA PRO A 713 -4.90 9.10 -47.52
C PRO A 713 -5.78 9.23 -46.27
N ASP A 714 -6.24 8.12 -45.67
CA ASP A 714 -7.14 8.13 -44.49
C ASP A 714 -6.85 6.90 -43.58
N PRO A 715 -5.89 7.01 -42.63
CA PRO A 715 -5.47 5.92 -41.76
C PRO A 715 -6.44 5.62 -40.60
N MET A 716 -7.01 4.41 -40.59
CA MET A 716 -7.72 3.83 -39.45
C MET A 716 -6.77 3.09 -38.50
N LEU A 717 -6.90 3.35 -37.20
CA LEU A 717 -6.18 2.69 -36.12
C LEU A 717 -7.16 1.94 -35.21
N GLU A 718 -6.90 0.66 -34.99
CA GLU A 718 -7.59 -0.15 -33.99
C GLU A 718 -6.61 -0.64 -32.92
N LEU A 719 -6.96 -0.51 -31.65
CA LEU A 719 -6.20 -1.03 -30.53
C LEU A 719 -6.93 -2.21 -29.91
N ARG A 720 -6.23 -3.32 -29.68
CA ARG A 720 -6.77 -4.60 -29.22
C ARG A 720 -5.98 -5.18 -28.05
N ASP A 721 -6.67 -5.92 -27.18
CA ASP A 721 -6.08 -6.62 -26.05
C ASP A 721 -5.44 -7.97 -26.46
N VAL A 722 -4.90 -8.71 -25.47
CA VAL A 722 -4.28 -10.03 -25.65
C VAL A 722 -5.21 -11.09 -26.26
N ASN A 723 -6.52 -10.94 -26.09
CA ASN A 723 -7.52 -11.86 -26.64
C ASN A 723 -8.01 -11.42 -28.04
N GLY A 724 -7.46 -10.33 -28.58
CA GLY A 724 -7.89 -9.72 -29.84
C GLY A 724 -9.15 -8.86 -29.71
N THR A 725 -9.62 -8.58 -28.49
CA THR A 725 -10.81 -7.75 -28.24
C THR A 725 -10.49 -6.28 -28.53
N LEU A 726 -11.38 -5.59 -29.25
CA LEU A 726 -11.24 -4.16 -29.56
C LEU A 726 -11.35 -3.33 -28.27
N ILE A 727 -10.30 -2.56 -27.99
CA ILE A 727 -10.22 -1.60 -26.88
C ILE A 727 -10.71 -0.24 -27.36
N ALA A 728 -10.20 0.24 -28.50
CA ALA A 728 -10.54 1.52 -29.09
C ALA A 728 -10.23 1.51 -30.59
N ALA A 729 -10.92 2.34 -31.36
CA ALA A 729 -10.62 2.61 -32.76
C ALA A 729 -10.71 4.11 -33.04
N ASN A 730 -9.89 4.62 -33.94
CA ASN A 730 -9.95 6.01 -34.39
C ASN A 730 -9.39 6.14 -35.82
N ASP A 731 -10.02 6.96 -36.67
CA ASP A 731 -9.54 7.39 -37.98
C ASP A 731 -9.31 8.91 -38.07
N ASN A 732 -9.81 9.71 -37.11
CA ASN A 732 -9.68 11.16 -37.08
C ASN A 732 -9.36 11.63 -35.65
N TRP A 733 -8.12 12.05 -35.40
CA TRP A 733 -7.64 12.31 -34.04
C TRP A 733 -8.43 13.39 -33.30
N ARG A 734 -9.01 14.37 -34.01
CA ARG A 734 -9.86 15.41 -33.43
C ARG A 734 -11.24 14.93 -33.01
N GLU A 735 -11.72 13.81 -33.54
CA GLU A 735 -13.00 13.21 -33.14
C GLU A 735 -12.86 12.41 -31.82
N GLY A 736 -11.63 12.18 -31.37
CA GLY A 736 -11.30 11.60 -30.07
C GLY A 736 -11.15 12.64 -28.95
N PRO A 737 -10.43 12.32 -27.86
CA PRO A 737 -10.15 13.26 -26.77
C PRO A 737 -9.11 14.32 -27.20
N GLU A 738 -9.54 15.25 -28.06
CA GLU A 738 -8.69 16.25 -28.74
C GLU A 738 -7.80 17.03 -27.78
N LEU A 739 -8.37 17.53 -26.67
CA LEU A 739 -7.64 18.31 -25.67
C LEU A 739 -6.48 17.51 -25.06
N GLU A 740 -6.72 16.26 -24.68
CA GLU A 740 -5.70 15.39 -24.07
C GLU A 740 -4.59 15.04 -25.07
N ILE A 741 -4.95 14.81 -26.34
CA ILE A 741 -4.01 14.54 -27.42
C ILE A 741 -3.14 15.77 -27.70
N GLN A 742 -3.71 16.98 -27.69
CA GLN A 742 -2.95 18.23 -27.86
C GLN A 742 -2.01 18.50 -26.68
N GLU A 743 -2.46 18.27 -25.45
CA GLU A 743 -1.65 18.44 -24.24
C GLU A 743 -0.43 17.51 -24.20
N SER A 744 -0.51 16.33 -24.84
CA SER A 744 0.61 15.41 -24.98
C SER A 744 1.75 15.96 -25.86
N LYS A 745 1.49 17.00 -26.67
CA LYS A 745 2.38 17.53 -27.73
C LYS A 745 2.73 16.53 -28.83
N LEU A 746 1.97 15.43 -28.92
CA LEU A 746 2.11 14.36 -29.92
C LEU A 746 0.89 14.28 -30.83
N ALA A 747 0.08 15.34 -30.90
CA ALA A 747 -1.04 15.40 -31.84
C ALA A 747 -0.56 15.28 -33.30
N PRO A 748 -1.23 14.48 -34.15
CA PRO A 748 -1.01 14.53 -35.59
C PRO A 748 -1.29 15.92 -36.16
N THR A 749 -0.64 16.27 -37.27
CA THR A 749 -0.78 17.59 -37.90
C THR A 749 -1.90 17.64 -38.93
N ASN A 750 -2.32 16.50 -39.47
CA ASN A 750 -3.45 16.39 -40.38
C ASN A 750 -4.66 15.83 -39.62
N ASP A 751 -5.85 16.38 -39.86
CA ASP A 751 -7.07 15.99 -39.13
C ASP A 751 -7.56 14.57 -39.49
N LEU A 752 -7.17 14.06 -40.67
CA LEU A 752 -7.45 12.69 -41.14
C LEU A 752 -6.52 11.63 -40.53
N GLU A 753 -5.59 12.02 -39.65
CA GLU A 753 -4.68 11.07 -39.00
C GLU A 753 -5.30 10.52 -37.72
N SER A 754 -4.98 9.28 -37.37
CA SER A 754 -5.57 8.62 -36.20
C SER A 754 -4.70 8.70 -34.96
N ALA A 755 -5.33 8.90 -33.80
CA ALA A 755 -4.68 8.80 -32.51
C ALA A 755 -5.63 8.28 -31.42
N ILE A 756 -5.13 7.36 -30.60
CA ILE A 756 -5.80 6.80 -29.43
C ILE A 756 -4.92 7.08 -28.23
N ILE A 757 -5.44 7.85 -27.28
CA ILE A 757 -4.80 8.06 -25.98
C ILE A 757 -5.59 7.25 -24.93
N THR A 758 -5.05 6.15 -24.43
CA THR A 758 -5.74 5.32 -23.39
C THR A 758 -4.82 4.89 -22.24
N THR A 759 -5.39 4.40 -21.14
CA THR A 759 -4.64 3.80 -20.03
C THR A 759 -4.79 2.28 -20.14
N LEU A 760 -3.67 1.58 -20.21
CA LEU A 760 -3.63 0.14 -20.49
C LEU A 760 -2.96 -0.60 -19.34
N PRO A 761 -3.54 -1.70 -18.84
CA PRO A 761 -2.86 -2.60 -17.93
C PRO A 761 -1.49 -3.10 -18.40
N SER A 762 -0.69 -3.65 -17.50
CA SER A 762 0.48 -4.42 -17.91
C SER A 762 0.05 -5.65 -18.71
N GLY A 763 0.65 -5.83 -19.89
CA GLY A 763 0.27 -6.90 -20.80
C GLY A 763 0.61 -6.59 -22.26
N PRO A 764 0.41 -7.58 -23.15
CA PRO A 764 0.59 -7.42 -24.58
C PRO A 764 -0.64 -6.76 -25.23
N TYR A 765 -0.38 -5.87 -26.19
CA TYR A 765 -1.38 -5.16 -26.97
C TYR A 765 -1.06 -5.21 -28.46
N THR A 766 -2.11 -5.16 -29.27
CA THR A 766 -2.01 -5.16 -30.73
C THR A 766 -2.69 -3.92 -31.29
N ALA A 767 -1.97 -3.14 -32.07
CA ALA A 767 -2.49 -2.08 -32.92
C ALA A 767 -2.59 -2.59 -34.36
N VAL A 768 -3.75 -2.40 -34.99
CA VAL A 768 -4.01 -2.74 -36.39
C VAL A 768 -4.23 -1.45 -37.16
N ILE A 769 -3.41 -1.24 -38.20
CA ILE A 769 -3.40 -0.02 -39.01
C ILE A 769 -3.76 -0.40 -40.45
N HIS A 770 -4.80 0.25 -40.97
CA HIS A 770 -5.30 0.03 -42.32
C HIS A 770 -5.88 1.31 -42.92
N GLU A 771 -6.06 1.35 -44.23
CA GLU A 771 -6.74 2.47 -44.88
C GLU A 771 -8.26 2.27 -44.79
N LYS A 772 -8.99 3.32 -44.40
CA LYS A 772 -10.43 3.30 -44.13
C LYS A 772 -11.28 2.78 -45.31
N ASN A 773 -10.86 3.05 -46.54
CA ASN A 773 -11.56 2.71 -47.78
C ASN A 773 -10.93 1.55 -48.58
N GLY A 774 -9.95 0.84 -48.00
CA GLY A 774 -9.25 -0.29 -48.63
C GLY A 774 -8.22 0.07 -49.72
N GLN A 775 -7.73 1.30 -49.76
CA GLN A 775 -6.59 1.71 -50.59
C GLN A 775 -5.25 1.25 -49.98
N SER A 776 -4.18 1.30 -50.79
CA SER A 776 -2.82 1.05 -50.32
C SER A 776 -2.06 2.35 -50.13
N GLY A 777 -1.07 2.34 -49.26
CA GLY A 777 -0.15 3.46 -49.09
C GLY A 777 0.78 3.27 -47.89
N ILE A 778 1.72 4.19 -47.74
CA ILE A 778 2.69 4.21 -46.66
C ILE A 778 2.09 4.88 -45.43
N GLY A 779 2.20 4.21 -44.28
CA GLY A 779 1.84 4.76 -42.97
C GLY A 779 3.02 4.70 -42.00
N LEU A 780 2.99 5.57 -41.00
CA LEU A 780 3.92 5.59 -39.86
C LEU A 780 3.11 5.33 -38.59
N PHE A 781 3.31 4.15 -37.99
CA PHE A 781 2.73 3.76 -36.71
C PHE A 781 3.65 4.15 -35.56
N GLU A 782 3.11 4.69 -34.47
CA GLU A 782 3.89 5.08 -33.29
C GLU A 782 3.16 4.79 -31.97
N VAL A 783 3.91 4.37 -30.95
CA VAL A 783 3.43 4.24 -29.56
C VAL A 783 4.32 5.03 -28.63
N TYR A 784 3.71 5.85 -27.80
CA TYR A 784 4.35 6.69 -26.79
C TYR A 784 3.88 6.31 -25.39
N ASN A 785 4.83 6.14 -24.47
CA ASN A 785 4.53 6.08 -23.05
C ASN A 785 4.50 7.51 -22.48
N LEU A 786 3.35 7.95 -21.96
CA LEU A 786 3.15 9.32 -21.48
C LEU A 786 3.55 9.52 -20.00
N GLN A 787 3.99 8.48 -19.29
CA GLN A 787 4.41 8.59 -17.89
C GLN A 787 5.89 9.01 -17.71
N ASN A 788 6.70 9.02 -18.78
CA ASN A 788 8.09 9.51 -18.79
C ASN A 788 8.41 10.20 -20.14
N PRO A 789 8.04 11.48 -20.33
CA PRO A 789 8.40 12.23 -21.54
C PRO A 789 9.91 12.44 -21.70
#